data_AF-A0A9D6ILQ1-F1
#
_entry.id   AF-A0A9D6ILQ1-F1
#
_cell.length_a   1.000
_cell.length_b   1.000
_cell.length_c   1.000
_cell.angle_alpha   90.00
_cell.angle_beta   90.00
_cell.angle_gamma   90.00
#
_symmetry.space_group_name_H-M   'P 1'
#
loop_
_entity.id
_entity.type
_entity.pdbx_description
1 polymer ?
#
loop_
_entity_poly.entity_id
_entity_poly.type
_entity_poly.pdbx_seq_one_letter_code
_entity_poly.pdbx_strand_id
1 'polypeptide(L)'
;MNIGSTDERDIPGRSGRQANSTASPKRRAPAAVLCAAVVSLFPVARTGDVLYADPDQPAAGGISDPDLVLPAPGLALQPTGRRFTDPVFGTTIRRVSNLSDSSGFETQIYSQLQAFSADGTYLLTTGSPGYQVRRMSDFSVVSGLNLDDINVPRWHPTQSHVLIHFDTNGDNDLTLQFSNVGTGTTTNVATLPGYTVILGNQSFDEVSRDGRWVAGMARRSSDGEPVVFAYDMISRTFGAQMPLPDLYDGNPCNPDPEWGQVWPDWIAPSPLGNYLVIQWPGDGTQACRGMETYNIRTGAFVGRPYSSHQHGDLGVSQGGGEFFMTYEMDHPSGNMAIGYHWLPGPATGSGAPNYALVMGWHGAHISCQGPPGSCLITSSENVYESAWQALESELFLLSLDGTVLRLAHHRSTECGYWVQPRGTISMDGRYVAFASDWGRGQGCSGGGLGEGDPYVVELSATPPQNRPPVAAAGNDQSVLVSASVALNGSGSSDPDGDPITYRWQQISGAAVSLNDSESATPSFTAPSAAATLRFRLTVSDGVLADSDDVEITVTAVVEDDDPIISRVTSRNWRPGSSAAISGENFGTLPGAIVVNFGGYTATLLSASDTKVKVRIPRQLKRNSRVDVYLTVNGKRSNTVRVRLR
;
A
#
# COMPACT_ATOMS: atom_id res chain seq x y z
N MET A 1 57.15 -19.42 -34.55
CA MET A 1 57.37 -20.74 -33.89
C MET A 1 56.15 -21.02 -33.06
N ASN A 2 55.37 -22.08 -33.13
CA ASN A 2 55.22 -23.25 -34.01
C ASN A 2 53.74 -23.66 -33.80
N ILE A 3 52.95 -23.84 -34.87
CA ILE A 3 52.28 -25.10 -35.33
C ILE A 3 51.30 -25.72 -34.28
N GLY A 4 50.02 -26.03 -34.55
CA GLY A 4 49.33 -26.23 -35.81
C GLY A 4 47.82 -26.56 -35.66
N SER A 5 47.21 -26.75 -36.83
CA SER A 5 45.80 -26.91 -37.21
C SER A 5 45.15 -28.27 -36.94
N THR A 6 43.81 -28.32 -36.95
CA THR A 6 42.87 -29.24 -37.68
C THR A 6 41.50 -29.26 -36.94
N ASP A 7 40.34 -29.55 -37.51
CA ASP A 7 39.73 -29.39 -38.83
C ASP A 7 38.21 -29.63 -38.62
N GLU A 8 37.42 -29.17 -39.58
CA GLU A 8 35.96 -29.23 -39.81
C GLU A 8 35.13 -30.52 -39.53
N ARG A 9 33.79 -30.29 -39.45
CA ARG A 9 32.62 -31.05 -40.01
C ARG A 9 31.89 -32.13 -39.17
N ASP A 10 30.59 -31.94 -38.87
CA ASP A 10 29.42 -32.41 -39.68
C ASP A 10 28.07 -32.44 -38.91
N ILE A 11 26.98 -32.07 -39.59
CA ILE A 11 25.54 -32.28 -39.27
C ILE A 11 25.00 -33.30 -40.29
N PRO A 12 24.16 -34.30 -39.94
CA PRO A 12 22.69 -34.28 -40.22
C PRO A 12 21.86 -35.18 -39.24
N GLY A 13 20.52 -35.21 -39.14
CA GLY A 13 19.40 -34.64 -39.90
C GLY A 13 18.05 -35.23 -39.41
N ARG A 14 16.97 -34.57 -39.85
CA ARG A 14 15.50 -34.85 -39.84
C ARG A 14 14.95 -36.28 -39.68
N SER A 15 13.77 -36.37 -39.02
CA SER A 15 12.43 -36.87 -39.49
C SER A 15 11.58 -37.24 -38.25
N GLY A 16 10.25 -37.08 -38.11
CA GLY A 16 9.11 -36.92 -39.01
C GLY A 16 8.20 -38.16 -38.94
N ARG A 17 7.07 -38.15 -38.19
CA ARG A 17 5.80 -38.85 -38.54
C ARG A 17 4.66 -38.69 -37.53
N GLN A 18 3.48 -38.41 -38.08
CA GLN A 18 2.13 -38.56 -37.52
C GLN A 18 1.69 -40.04 -37.46
N ALA A 19 0.78 -40.38 -36.53
CA ALA A 19 -0.61 -40.81 -36.80
C ALA A 19 -1.16 -41.95 -35.90
N ASN A 20 -2.44 -41.77 -35.54
CA ASN A 20 -3.51 -42.76 -35.26
C ASN A 20 -3.77 -43.34 -33.87
N SER A 21 -4.80 -42.75 -33.25
CA SER A 21 -6.06 -43.34 -32.76
C SER A 21 -6.21 -44.87 -32.59
N THR A 22 -6.62 -45.27 -31.39
CA THR A 22 -7.67 -46.30 -31.16
C THR A 22 -8.33 -46.06 -29.80
N ALA A 23 -9.65 -46.21 -29.73
CA ALA A 23 -10.49 -45.93 -28.58
C ALA A 23 -11.07 -47.18 -27.88
N SER A 24 -11.14 -47.10 -26.54
CA SER A 24 -12.07 -47.75 -25.58
C SER A 24 -11.99 -49.27 -25.28
N PRO A 25 -12.44 -49.77 -24.09
CA PRO A 25 -13.48 -49.20 -23.21
C PRO A 25 -13.25 -49.16 -21.67
N LYS A 26 -13.79 -48.09 -21.09
CA LYS A 26 -14.57 -47.94 -19.83
C LYS A 26 -14.42 -48.99 -18.70
N ARG A 27 -13.93 -48.52 -17.55
CA ARG A 27 -14.50 -48.85 -16.22
C ARG A 27 -14.69 -47.56 -15.39
N ARG A 28 -15.90 -47.40 -14.84
CA ARG A 28 -16.37 -46.29 -14.01
C ARG A 28 -16.07 -46.55 -12.53
N ALA A 29 -15.65 -45.51 -11.80
CA ALA A 29 -16.06 -45.13 -10.43
C ALA A 29 -15.42 -43.75 -10.08
N PRO A 30 -15.90 -43.02 -9.06
CA PRO A 30 -17.01 -42.07 -9.09
C PRO A 30 -16.56 -40.60 -9.05
N ALA A 31 -17.49 -39.71 -9.40
CA ALA A 31 -17.31 -38.26 -9.46
C ALA A 31 -17.05 -37.64 -8.08
N ALA A 32 -15.91 -36.96 -7.93
CA ALA A 32 -15.75 -35.90 -6.96
C ALA A 32 -16.22 -34.59 -7.63
N VAL A 33 -17.15 -33.92 -6.99
CA VAL A 33 -17.71 -32.62 -7.38
C VAL A 33 -16.58 -31.59 -7.34
N LEU A 34 -16.26 -31.00 -8.50
CA LEU A 34 -15.40 -29.85 -8.61
C LEU A 34 -16.11 -28.65 -7.97
N CYS A 35 -15.58 -28.15 -6.85
CA CYS A 35 -15.86 -26.78 -6.42
C CYS A 35 -15.22 -25.85 -7.45
N ALA A 36 -16.04 -25.26 -8.32
CA ALA A 36 -15.66 -24.06 -9.04
C ALA A 36 -15.45 -22.96 -8.00
N ALA A 37 -14.20 -22.64 -7.70
CA ALA A 37 -13.87 -21.42 -6.99
C ALA A 37 -14.35 -20.25 -7.84
N VAL A 38 -15.18 -19.41 -7.23
CA VAL A 38 -15.65 -18.14 -7.75
C VAL A 38 -14.41 -17.33 -8.11
N VAL A 39 -14.19 -17.14 -9.42
CA VAL A 39 -13.25 -16.15 -9.94
C VAL A 39 -13.73 -14.80 -9.43
N SER A 40 -12.99 -14.24 -8.49
CA SER A 40 -13.16 -12.88 -8.02
C SER A 40 -13.09 -11.93 -9.22
N LEU A 41 -14.24 -11.35 -9.56
CA LEU A 41 -14.36 -10.24 -10.50
C LEU A 41 -13.77 -9.00 -9.82
N PHE A 42 -12.45 -8.87 -9.83
CA PHE A 42 -11.83 -7.55 -9.77
C PHE A 42 -11.99 -6.92 -11.15
N PRO A 43 -12.37 -5.63 -11.25
CA PRO A 43 -12.28 -4.94 -12.52
C PRO A 43 -10.81 -4.89 -12.91
N VAL A 44 -10.42 -5.71 -13.88
CA VAL A 44 -9.20 -5.50 -14.65
C VAL A 44 -9.36 -4.14 -15.29
N ALA A 45 -8.65 -3.14 -14.77
CA ALA A 45 -8.46 -1.88 -15.48
C ALA A 45 -7.99 -2.24 -16.89
N ARG A 46 -8.75 -1.79 -17.90
CA ARG A 46 -8.36 -1.98 -19.29
C ARG A 46 -6.94 -1.45 -19.45
N THR A 47 -6.05 -2.36 -19.81
CA THR A 47 -4.75 -2.10 -20.42
C THR A 47 -4.94 -1.10 -21.57
N GLY A 48 -4.38 0.10 -21.42
CA GLY A 48 -4.52 1.16 -22.42
C GLY A 48 -3.74 2.43 -22.13
N ASP A 49 -3.68 2.90 -20.87
CA ASP A 49 -3.18 4.25 -20.59
C ASP A 49 -2.15 4.28 -19.45
N VAL A 50 -0.92 3.81 -19.73
CA VAL A 50 0.27 4.24 -18.97
C VAL A 50 1.45 4.31 -19.95
N LEU A 51 1.93 5.55 -20.15
CA LEU A 51 3.19 5.95 -20.81
C LEU A 51 3.32 5.73 -22.32
N TYR A 52 2.33 6.14 -23.11
CA TYR A 52 2.64 6.92 -24.31
C TYR A 52 1.56 7.98 -24.43
N ALA A 53 1.96 9.15 -24.92
CA ALA A 53 1.06 10.23 -25.28
C ALA A 53 -0.28 9.71 -25.80
N ASP A 54 -1.37 10.31 -25.33
CA ASP A 54 -2.57 10.41 -26.17
C ASP A 54 -2.08 10.77 -27.58
N PRO A 55 -2.38 9.97 -28.63
CA PRO A 55 -1.95 10.28 -29.99
C PRO A 55 -2.47 11.64 -30.49
N ASP A 56 -3.44 12.25 -29.78
CA ASP A 56 -3.95 13.61 -30.02
C ASP A 56 -3.43 14.69 -29.03
N GLN A 57 -2.52 14.35 -28.10
CA GLN A 57 -1.80 15.30 -27.21
C GLN A 57 -0.34 14.82 -26.96
N PRO A 58 0.67 15.36 -27.65
CA PRO A 58 2.05 14.91 -27.48
C PRO A 58 2.53 15.18 -26.04
N ALA A 59 3.12 14.16 -25.43
CA ALA A 59 3.88 14.30 -24.18
C ALA A 59 4.89 15.45 -24.31
N ALA A 60 5.12 16.16 -23.21
CA ALA A 60 5.94 17.36 -23.16
C ALA A 60 7.43 17.05 -23.40
N GLY A 61 7.84 16.99 -24.67
CA GLY A 61 9.25 16.87 -25.06
C GLY A 61 9.89 15.50 -24.84
N GLY A 62 11.10 15.34 -25.37
CA GLY A 62 11.98 14.17 -25.26
C GLY A 62 12.49 13.67 -26.61
N ILE A 63 13.57 12.88 -26.60
CA ILE A 63 14.18 12.27 -27.80
C ILE A 63 14.41 10.79 -27.54
N SER A 64 14.00 9.93 -28.47
CA SER A 64 14.08 8.47 -28.29
C SER A 64 15.33 7.81 -28.86
N ASP A 65 16.11 8.53 -29.67
CA ASP A 65 17.33 8.00 -30.27
C ASP A 65 18.49 8.03 -29.25
N PRO A 66 19.00 6.86 -28.81
CA PRO A 66 20.05 6.77 -27.80
C PRO A 66 21.44 7.06 -28.37
N ASP A 67 21.63 7.05 -29.69
CA ASP A 67 22.94 7.19 -30.33
C ASP A 67 23.24 8.64 -30.75
N LEU A 68 22.25 9.54 -30.69
CA LEU A 68 22.47 10.95 -31.00
C LEU A 68 23.36 11.63 -29.96
N VAL A 69 24.42 12.27 -30.43
CA VAL A 69 25.22 13.20 -29.62
C VAL A 69 24.51 14.54 -29.57
N LEU A 70 24.05 14.93 -28.38
CA LEU A 70 23.27 16.15 -28.15
C LEU A 70 23.99 16.98 -27.08
N PRO A 71 24.82 17.95 -27.46
CA PRO A 71 25.56 18.74 -26.47
C PRO A 71 24.63 19.65 -25.66
N ALA A 72 24.89 19.77 -24.35
CA ALA A 72 24.16 20.65 -23.47
C ALA A 72 24.33 22.12 -23.92
N PRO A 73 23.24 22.82 -24.32
CA PRO A 73 23.33 24.22 -24.69
C PRO A 73 23.52 25.09 -23.45
N GLY A 74 24.23 26.21 -23.61
CA GLY A 74 24.40 27.20 -22.55
C GLY A 74 23.05 27.73 -22.08
N LEU A 75 22.70 27.45 -20.83
CA LEU A 75 21.43 27.84 -20.22
C LEU A 75 21.69 28.51 -18.87
N ALA A 76 21.26 29.75 -18.71
CA ALA A 76 21.44 30.48 -17.45
C ALA A 76 20.69 29.82 -16.29
N LEU A 77 21.27 29.86 -15.09
CA LEU A 77 20.61 29.41 -13.87
C LEU A 77 19.30 30.17 -13.66
N GLN A 78 18.23 29.43 -13.37
CA GLN A 78 16.90 30.00 -13.17
C GLN A 78 16.60 30.22 -11.68
N PRO A 79 15.75 31.20 -11.33
CA PRO A 79 15.23 31.34 -9.97
C PRO A 79 14.33 30.16 -9.59
N THR A 80 14.24 29.89 -8.28
CA THR A 80 13.39 28.84 -7.72
C THR A 80 11.94 28.93 -8.20
N GLY A 81 11.33 27.78 -8.49
CA GLY A 81 9.92 27.64 -8.88
C GLY A 81 9.59 28.04 -10.31
N ARG A 82 10.44 28.83 -10.99
CA ARG A 82 10.23 29.25 -12.38
C ARG A 82 10.31 28.05 -13.32
N ARG A 83 9.28 27.89 -14.16
CA ARG A 83 9.30 26.96 -15.30
C ARG A 83 10.21 27.49 -16.40
N PHE A 84 11.07 26.62 -16.90
CA PHE A 84 11.89 26.84 -18.08
C PHE A 84 12.03 25.54 -18.86
N THR A 85 12.54 25.59 -20.08
CA THR A 85 12.60 24.44 -20.98
C THR A 85 14.04 24.05 -21.25
N ASP A 86 14.37 22.75 -21.23
CA ASP A 86 15.61 22.30 -21.86
C ASP A 86 15.43 22.38 -23.39
N PRO A 87 16.17 23.23 -24.11
CA PRO A 87 15.86 23.53 -25.50
C PRO A 87 16.23 22.40 -26.47
N VAL A 88 16.94 21.36 -26.02
CA VAL A 88 17.22 20.16 -26.84
C VAL A 88 16.02 19.22 -26.80
N PHE A 89 15.52 18.93 -25.61
CA PHE A 89 14.46 17.93 -25.43
C PHE A 89 13.06 18.53 -25.45
N GLY A 90 12.91 19.83 -25.15
CA GLY A 90 11.60 20.47 -25.04
C GLY A 90 10.86 20.16 -23.73
N THR A 91 11.50 19.48 -22.78
CA THR A 91 10.93 19.17 -21.46
C THR A 91 10.93 20.40 -20.56
N THR A 92 9.93 20.49 -19.67
CA THR A 92 9.83 21.58 -18.69
C THR A 92 10.57 21.22 -17.41
N ILE A 93 11.42 22.12 -16.94
CA ILE A 93 12.22 22.00 -15.72
C ILE A 93 11.88 23.14 -14.77
N ARG A 94 11.93 22.86 -13.46
CA ARG A 94 11.88 23.86 -12.39
C ARG A 94 12.97 23.60 -11.36
N ARG A 95 13.66 24.66 -10.92
CA ARG A 95 14.58 24.60 -9.78
C ARG A 95 13.79 24.61 -8.47
N VAL A 96 14.08 23.69 -7.55
CA VAL A 96 13.30 23.46 -6.32
C VAL A 96 13.77 24.34 -5.17
N SER A 97 15.08 24.54 -5.02
CA SER A 97 15.65 25.40 -3.99
C SER A 97 16.90 26.11 -4.49
N ASN A 98 17.45 26.97 -3.64
CA ASN A 98 18.60 27.80 -3.95
C ASN A 98 19.63 27.84 -2.80
N LEU A 99 19.69 26.79 -1.99
CA LEU A 99 20.60 26.75 -0.84
C LEU A 99 22.07 26.78 -1.27
N SER A 100 22.38 26.24 -2.46
CA SER A 100 23.72 26.34 -3.06
C SER A 100 24.14 27.77 -3.40
N ASP A 101 23.21 28.74 -3.50
CA ASP A 101 23.58 30.15 -3.72
C ASP A 101 24.31 30.76 -2.51
N SER A 102 24.19 30.14 -1.33
CA SER A 102 24.75 30.61 -0.05
C SER A 102 25.63 29.59 0.65
N SER A 103 26.32 28.73 -0.11
CA SER A 103 27.20 27.67 0.42
C SER A 103 26.53 26.55 1.22
N GLY A 104 25.22 26.35 1.00
CA GLY A 104 24.48 25.18 1.45
C GLY A 104 24.32 24.15 0.33
N PHE A 105 23.55 23.10 0.60
CA PHE A 105 23.08 22.18 -0.44
C PHE A 105 21.70 21.65 -0.06
N GLU A 106 20.97 21.22 -1.07
CA GLU A 106 19.76 20.45 -0.90
C GLU A 106 19.56 19.52 -2.09
N THR A 107 19.28 18.25 -1.83
CA THR A 107 19.10 17.24 -2.87
C THR A 107 18.10 16.19 -2.41
N GLN A 108 17.56 15.40 -3.32
CA GLN A 108 16.94 14.12 -2.96
C GLN A 108 17.98 13.17 -2.34
N ILE A 109 17.54 12.27 -1.48
CA ILE A 109 18.42 11.46 -0.62
C ILE A 109 19.32 10.55 -1.46
N TYR A 110 18.71 9.66 -2.25
CA TYR A 110 19.39 8.73 -3.15
C TYR A 110 18.44 8.24 -4.25
N SER A 111 18.98 7.69 -5.34
CA SER A 111 18.23 7.29 -6.55
C SER A 111 17.33 6.06 -6.34
N GLN A 112 17.75 5.14 -5.47
CA GLN A 112 16.96 3.99 -5.01
C GLN A 112 15.74 4.41 -4.18
N LEU A 113 15.78 5.60 -3.59
CA LEU A 113 14.75 6.07 -2.69
C LEU A 113 13.72 6.91 -3.45
N GLN A 114 12.45 6.68 -3.12
CA GLN A 114 11.37 7.48 -3.64
C GLN A 114 11.41 8.88 -3.00
N ALA A 115 11.61 9.92 -3.81
CA ALA A 115 11.59 11.31 -3.34
C ALA A 115 10.18 11.92 -3.34
N PHE A 116 9.26 11.37 -4.12
CA PHE A 116 7.89 11.88 -4.25
C PHE A 116 6.91 11.15 -3.32
N SER A 117 5.93 11.86 -2.78
CA SER A 117 4.78 11.20 -2.17
C SER A 117 4.03 10.32 -3.18
N ALA A 118 3.15 9.45 -2.70
CA ALA A 118 2.45 8.48 -3.55
C ALA A 118 1.67 9.11 -4.73
N ASP A 119 1.11 10.29 -4.51
CA ASP A 119 0.38 11.12 -5.46
C ASP A 119 1.24 12.24 -6.10
N GLY A 120 2.53 12.30 -5.81
CA GLY A 120 3.45 13.34 -6.27
C GLY A 120 3.08 14.77 -5.82
N THR A 121 2.34 14.96 -4.72
CA THR A 121 2.05 16.30 -4.16
C THR A 121 3.19 16.87 -3.34
N TYR A 122 4.06 16.01 -2.79
CA TYR A 122 5.19 16.38 -1.96
C TYR A 122 6.51 15.82 -2.50
N LEU A 123 7.59 16.52 -2.18
CA LEU A 123 8.97 16.14 -2.46
C LEU A 123 9.76 16.10 -1.15
N LEU A 124 10.45 14.99 -0.89
CA LEU A 124 11.36 14.81 0.24
C LEU A 124 12.79 15.07 -0.23
N THR A 125 13.47 15.99 0.46
CA THR A 125 14.86 16.36 0.23
C THR A 125 15.67 16.27 1.51
N THR A 126 17.00 16.27 1.39
CA THR A 126 17.99 16.34 2.45
C THR A 126 19.01 17.42 2.13
N GLY A 127 19.57 18.04 3.15
CA GLY A 127 20.50 19.17 3.01
C GLY A 127 20.86 19.79 4.34
N SER A 128 21.27 21.05 4.32
CA SER A 128 21.44 21.88 5.52
C SER A 128 20.19 22.77 5.67
N PRO A 129 19.20 22.46 6.54
CA PRO A 129 19.42 22.01 7.92
C PRO A 129 19.08 20.54 8.24
N GLY A 130 18.68 19.72 7.26
CA GLY A 130 18.33 18.32 7.46
C GLY A 130 17.35 17.84 6.39
N TYR A 131 16.45 16.92 6.75
CA TYR A 131 15.36 16.52 5.88
C TYR A 131 14.32 17.64 5.73
N GLN A 132 13.77 17.81 4.54
CA GLN A 132 12.74 18.79 4.23
C GLN A 132 11.64 18.13 3.39
N VAL A 133 10.40 18.51 3.65
CA VAL A 133 9.27 18.18 2.78
C VAL A 133 8.81 19.45 2.08
N ARG A 134 8.75 19.43 0.76
CA ARG A 134 8.32 20.56 -0.07
C ARG A 134 7.03 20.25 -0.81
N ARG A 135 6.15 21.23 -0.95
CA ARG A 135 4.95 21.12 -1.79
C ARG A 135 5.34 21.23 -3.26
N MET A 136 4.88 20.33 -4.11
CA MET A 136 5.21 20.35 -5.54
C MET A 136 4.58 21.53 -6.30
N SER A 137 3.51 22.11 -5.77
CA SER A 137 2.83 23.27 -6.36
C SER A 137 3.74 24.49 -6.43
N ASP A 138 4.43 24.83 -5.34
CA ASP A 138 5.19 26.07 -5.18
C ASP A 138 6.60 25.89 -4.57
N PHE A 139 6.99 24.67 -4.23
CA PHE A 139 8.22 24.30 -3.53
C PHE A 139 8.39 24.94 -2.15
N SER A 140 7.31 25.43 -1.54
CA SER A 140 7.31 25.86 -0.15
C SER A 140 7.59 24.67 0.77
N VAL A 141 8.41 24.91 1.80
CA VAL A 141 8.66 23.93 2.85
C VAL A 141 7.37 23.73 3.68
N VAL A 142 7.06 22.48 3.99
CA VAL A 142 5.99 22.11 4.93
C VAL A 142 6.48 22.40 6.35
N SER A 143 5.81 23.34 7.04
CA SER A 143 6.13 23.73 8.41
C SER A 143 5.45 22.83 9.44
N GLY A 144 6.03 22.73 10.64
CA GLY A 144 5.41 22.03 11.78
C GLY A 144 5.67 20.52 11.81
N LEU A 145 6.47 20.01 10.88
CA LEU A 145 6.95 18.63 10.87
C LEU A 145 8.27 18.56 11.63
N ASN A 146 8.32 17.74 12.69
CA ASN A 146 9.58 17.48 13.39
C ASN A 146 10.26 16.27 12.74
N LEU A 147 11.38 16.52 12.05
CA LEU A 147 12.24 15.51 11.44
C LEU A 147 13.63 15.51 12.11
N ASP A 148 13.72 16.04 13.33
CA ASP A 148 14.91 15.95 14.16
C ASP A 148 14.92 14.58 14.87
N ASP A 149 16.11 14.00 15.10
CA ASP A 149 16.30 12.72 15.81
C ASP A 149 15.53 11.51 15.23
N ILE A 150 15.32 11.49 13.91
CA ILE A 150 14.79 10.34 13.18
C ILE A 150 15.87 9.69 12.30
N ASN A 151 15.66 8.42 11.94
CA ASN A 151 16.47 7.80 10.89
C ASN A 151 16.09 8.39 9.51
N VAL A 152 16.68 7.87 8.43
CA VAL A 152 16.38 8.35 7.08
C VAL A 152 14.90 8.10 6.76
N PRO A 153 14.03 9.13 6.59
CA PRO A 153 12.60 8.93 6.35
C PRO A 153 12.32 8.40 4.94
N ARG A 154 11.21 7.67 4.78
CA ARG A 154 10.69 7.17 3.50
C ARG A 154 9.26 7.63 3.31
N TRP A 155 8.85 7.89 2.07
CA TRP A 155 7.42 8.00 1.78
C TRP A 155 6.74 6.65 1.96
N HIS A 156 5.55 6.64 2.56
CA HIS A 156 4.67 5.49 2.49
C HIS A 156 4.18 5.36 1.04
N PRO A 157 4.41 4.23 0.35
CA PRO A 157 4.21 4.14 -1.10
C PRO A 157 2.74 4.13 -1.52
N THR A 158 1.82 3.96 -0.57
CA THR A 158 0.37 4.00 -0.82
C THR A 158 -0.38 5.04 0.03
N GLN A 159 0.33 5.89 0.81
CA GLN A 159 -0.29 6.92 1.65
C GLN A 159 0.43 8.26 1.42
N SER A 160 -0.17 9.12 0.60
CA SER A 160 0.42 10.36 0.08
C SER A 160 0.96 11.33 1.14
N HIS A 161 0.37 11.32 2.33
CA HIS A 161 0.70 12.26 3.39
C HIS A 161 1.60 11.69 4.48
N VAL A 162 2.13 10.47 4.32
CA VAL A 162 2.77 9.73 5.40
C VAL A 162 4.25 9.49 5.09
N LEU A 163 5.10 9.90 6.02
CA LEU A 163 6.49 9.46 6.11
C LEU A 163 6.62 8.33 7.12
N ILE A 164 7.40 7.32 6.76
CA ILE A 164 7.80 6.19 7.59
C ILE A 164 9.23 6.44 8.06
N HIS A 165 9.48 6.27 9.35
CA HIS A 165 10.82 6.33 9.93
C HIS A 165 10.87 5.56 11.24
N PHE A 166 12.08 5.32 11.72
CA PHE A 166 12.36 4.83 13.05
C PHE A 166 12.88 5.96 13.95
N ASP A 167 12.54 5.90 15.23
CA ASP A 167 13.15 6.79 16.20
C ASP A 167 14.65 6.53 16.38
N THR A 168 15.36 7.61 16.71
CA THR A 168 16.78 7.54 17.12
C THR A 168 16.99 8.20 18.49
N ASN A 169 15.92 8.33 19.27
CA ASN A 169 15.85 9.04 20.55
C ASN A 169 16.72 8.43 21.68
N GLY A 170 17.39 7.31 21.42
CA GLY A 170 18.34 6.66 22.33
C GLY A 170 17.68 5.96 23.52
N ASP A 171 16.38 5.71 23.47
CA ASP A 171 15.75 4.77 24.39
C ASP A 171 16.14 3.30 24.04
N ASN A 172 15.65 2.34 24.81
CA ASN A 172 15.99 0.93 24.60
C ASN A 172 14.98 0.20 23.69
N ASP A 173 14.03 0.92 23.09
CA ASP A 173 12.90 0.35 22.37
C ASP A 173 12.82 0.95 20.97
N LEU A 174 13.33 0.25 19.95
CA LEU A 174 13.21 0.71 18.58
C LEU A 174 11.73 0.82 18.17
N THR A 175 11.27 2.03 17.80
CA THR A 175 9.89 2.25 17.36
C THR A 175 9.81 2.67 15.90
N LEU A 176 8.89 2.03 15.18
CA LEU A 176 8.44 2.44 13.85
C LEU A 176 7.37 3.51 14.00
N GLN A 177 7.59 4.66 13.39
CA GLN A 177 6.77 5.85 13.52
C GLN A 177 6.30 6.35 12.14
N PHE A 178 5.06 6.83 12.10
CA PHE A 178 4.48 7.50 10.94
C PHE A 178 4.31 8.98 11.25
N SER A 179 4.87 9.84 10.42
CA SER A 179 4.66 11.30 10.47
C SER A 179 3.74 11.73 9.33
N ASN A 180 2.62 12.36 9.67
CA ASN A 180 1.70 12.92 8.70
C ASN A 180 2.14 14.35 8.35
N VAL A 181 2.44 14.60 7.07
CA VAL A 181 2.97 15.89 6.60
C VAL A 181 1.89 16.99 6.52
N GLY A 182 0.60 16.61 6.45
CA GLY A 182 -0.51 17.56 6.44
C GLY A 182 -0.84 18.10 7.84
N THR A 183 -0.78 17.24 8.86
CA THR A 183 -1.13 17.59 10.25
C THR A 183 0.09 17.90 11.12
N GLY A 184 1.30 17.49 10.72
CA GLY A 184 2.52 17.57 11.53
C GLY A 184 2.58 16.55 12.67
N THR A 185 1.63 15.60 12.73
CA THR A 185 1.55 14.63 13.83
C THR A 185 2.39 13.39 13.55
N THR A 186 3.20 12.98 14.52
CA THR A 186 3.90 11.70 14.53
C THR A 186 3.19 10.69 15.42
N THR A 187 3.03 9.45 14.95
CA THR A 187 2.35 8.36 15.65
C THR A 187 3.23 7.13 15.71
N ASN A 188 3.30 6.49 16.88
CA ASN A 188 4.02 5.22 17.03
C ASN A 188 3.14 4.10 16.49
N VAL A 189 3.59 3.45 15.42
CA VAL A 189 2.86 2.38 14.73
C VAL A 189 3.17 1.03 15.36
N ALA A 190 4.44 0.80 15.68
CA ALA A 190 4.91 -0.41 16.32
C ALA A 190 6.17 -0.13 17.15
N THR A 191 6.29 -0.80 18.29
CA THR A 191 7.56 -0.99 18.98
C THR A 191 8.09 -2.35 18.58
N LEU A 192 9.34 -2.42 18.12
CA LEU A 192 9.97 -3.64 17.63
C LEU A 192 10.62 -4.37 18.83
N PRO A 193 9.95 -5.37 19.43
CA PRO A 193 10.44 -5.99 20.65
C PRO A 193 11.78 -6.67 20.40
N GLY A 194 12.72 -6.44 21.30
CA GLY A 194 14.03 -7.06 21.25
C GLY A 194 15.08 -6.29 20.44
N TYR A 195 14.77 -5.11 19.91
CA TYR A 195 15.69 -4.24 19.18
C TYR A 195 15.78 -2.84 19.81
N THR A 196 16.98 -2.26 19.83
CA THR A 196 17.25 -0.99 20.52
C THR A 196 17.53 0.17 19.59
N VAL A 197 18.19 -0.06 18.44
CA VAL A 197 18.57 1.03 17.53
C VAL A 197 18.67 0.53 16.10
N ILE A 198 18.15 1.34 15.17
CA ILE A 198 18.33 1.14 13.72
C ILE A 198 19.76 1.55 13.31
N LEU A 199 20.37 0.78 12.42
CA LEU A 199 21.71 1.04 11.88
C LEU A 199 21.55 1.61 10.47
N GLY A 200 22.10 2.81 10.19
CA GLY A 200 21.56 3.67 9.13
C GLY A 200 22.53 4.47 8.26
N ASN A 201 23.71 3.95 7.86
CA ASN A 201 24.47 4.63 6.80
C ASN A 201 23.84 4.40 5.40
N GLN A 202 23.20 5.44 4.85
CA GLN A 202 22.79 5.69 3.46
C GLN A 202 22.11 4.62 2.58
N SER A 203 21.85 3.37 3.01
CA SER A 203 20.91 2.46 2.34
C SER A 203 20.51 1.22 3.17
N PHE A 204 20.18 1.36 4.45
CA PHE A 204 19.87 0.19 5.28
C PHE A 204 18.41 -0.11 5.50
N ASP A 205 17.47 0.80 5.21
CA ASP A 205 16.06 0.54 5.39
C ASP A 205 15.18 1.00 4.24
N GLU A 206 14.29 0.12 3.79
CA GLU A 206 13.38 0.37 2.68
C GLU A 206 12.03 -0.30 2.88
N VAL A 207 11.07 0.12 2.06
CA VAL A 207 9.67 -0.26 2.15
C VAL A 207 9.23 -0.89 0.83
N SER A 208 8.51 -2.01 0.89
CA SER A 208 7.99 -2.66 -0.32
C SER A 208 6.97 -1.75 -1.00
N ARG A 209 6.82 -1.85 -2.32
CA ARG A 209 5.97 -0.96 -3.12
C ARG A 209 4.49 -0.98 -2.72
N ASP A 210 4.03 -2.06 -2.09
CA ASP A 210 2.68 -2.19 -1.54
C ASP A 210 2.51 -1.57 -0.13
N GLY A 211 3.60 -1.07 0.48
CA GLY A 211 3.61 -0.50 1.82
C GLY A 211 3.46 -1.51 2.94
N ARG A 212 3.60 -2.82 2.66
CA ARG A 212 3.41 -3.87 3.66
C ARG A 212 4.66 -4.14 4.48
N TRP A 213 5.81 -4.20 3.84
CA TRP A 213 7.06 -4.61 4.47
C TRP A 213 7.99 -3.42 4.62
N VAL A 214 8.62 -3.32 5.78
CA VAL A 214 9.86 -2.56 5.96
C VAL A 214 10.98 -3.55 6.26
N ALA A 215 12.14 -3.38 5.63
CA ALA A 215 13.32 -4.16 5.96
C ALA A 215 14.43 -3.22 6.39
N GLY A 216 15.32 -3.71 7.25
CA GLY A 216 16.59 -3.05 7.50
C GLY A 216 17.47 -3.76 8.51
N MET A 217 18.38 -3.03 9.16
CA MET A 217 19.31 -3.61 10.13
C MET A 217 19.24 -2.88 11.47
N ALA A 218 19.12 -3.62 12.58
CA ALA A 218 19.03 -3.06 13.92
C ALA A 218 19.89 -3.85 14.92
N ARG A 219 20.22 -3.23 16.06
CA ARG A 219 20.90 -3.92 17.17
C ARG A 219 19.90 -4.68 18.02
N ARG A 220 20.16 -5.96 18.22
CA ARG A 220 19.40 -6.80 19.14
C ARG A 220 19.73 -6.45 20.59
N SER A 221 18.70 -6.25 21.40
CA SER A 221 18.79 -5.85 22.81
C SER A 221 19.51 -6.85 23.72
N SER A 222 19.49 -8.14 23.41
CA SER A 222 20.03 -9.18 24.29
C SER A 222 21.56 -9.25 24.33
N ASP A 223 22.21 -8.91 23.21
CA ASP A 223 23.65 -9.13 22.99
C ASP A 223 24.32 -8.04 22.16
N GLY A 224 23.55 -7.08 21.61
CA GLY A 224 24.05 -6.00 20.78
C GLY A 224 24.35 -6.42 19.34
N GLU A 225 24.03 -7.65 18.95
CA GLU A 225 24.31 -8.18 17.62
C GLU A 225 23.51 -7.43 16.54
N PRO A 226 24.14 -6.93 15.46
CA PRO A 226 23.43 -6.45 14.29
C PRO A 226 22.61 -7.57 13.64
N VAL A 227 21.33 -7.30 13.40
CA VAL A 227 20.41 -8.24 12.77
C VAL A 227 19.73 -7.57 11.60
N VAL A 228 19.82 -8.19 10.44
CA VAL A 228 19.00 -7.84 9.27
C VAL A 228 17.60 -8.38 9.51
N PHE A 229 16.58 -7.55 9.40
CA PHE A 229 15.19 -7.92 9.63
C PHE A 229 14.26 -7.48 8.49
N ALA A 230 13.13 -8.17 8.40
CA ALA A 230 11.94 -7.70 7.69
C ALA A 230 10.76 -7.67 8.66
N TYR A 231 9.94 -6.63 8.61
CA TYR A 231 8.79 -6.43 9.48
C TYR A 231 7.53 -6.18 8.64
N ASP A 232 6.50 -6.99 8.86
CA ASP A 232 5.19 -6.85 8.22
C ASP A 232 4.39 -5.80 9.00
N MET A 233 4.27 -4.60 8.44
CA MET A 233 3.58 -3.46 9.07
C MET A 233 2.07 -3.69 9.18
N ILE A 234 1.49 -4.56 8.35
CA ILE A 234 0.06 -4.87 8.37
C ILE A 234 -0.26 -5.87 9.48
N SER A 235 0.45 -7.01 9.52
CA SER A 235 0.23 -8.00 10.59
C SER A 235 0.97 -7.68 11.89
N ARG A 236 1.86 -6.68 11.88
CA ARG A 236 2.69 -6.24 13.01
C ARG A 236 3.58 -7.36 13.56
N THR A 237 4.20 -8.11 12.66
CA THR A 237 5.04 -9.27 13.00
C THR A 237 6.34 -9.25 12.22
N PHE A 238 7.42 -9.72 12.85
CA PHE A 238 8.67 -10.00 12.14
C PHE A 238 8.50 -11.13 11.12
N GLY A 239 9.13 -10.95 9.96
CA GLY A 239 9.49 -12.01 9.03
C GLY A 239 10.92 -12.49 9.32
N ALA A 240 11.78 -12.41 8.31
CA ALA A 240 13.19 -12.73 8.43
C ALA A 240 13.86 -11.90 9.55
N GLN A 241 14.70 -12.57 10.34
CA GLN A 241 15.57 -11.98 11.35
C GLN A 241 16.88 -12.76 11.30
N MET A 242 17.90 -12.16 10.68
CA MET A 242 19.15 -12.81 10.31
C MET A 242 20.29 -12.07 10.99
N PRO A 243 20.89 -12.64 12.05
CA PRO A 243 22.12 -12.11 12.63
C PRO A 243 23.18 -11.94 11.54
N LEU A 244 23.85 -10.80 11.54
CA LEU A 244 24.83 -10.48 10.52
C LEU A 244 25.94 -11.56 10.37
N PRO A 245 26.44 -12.21 11.44
CA PRO A 245 27.41 -13.30 11.35
C PRO A 245 26.92 -14.56 10.63
N ASP A 246 25.61 -14.80 10.64
CA ASP A 246 25.01 -15.96 9.96
C ASP A 246 24.98 -15.78 8.44
N LEU A 247 25.09 -14.53 7.95
CA LEU A 247 25.08 -14.22 6.52
C LEU A 247 26.44 -14.49 5.84
N TYR A 248 27.52 -14.60 6.61
CA TYR A 248 28.85 -14.89 6.08
C TYR A 248 29.51 -16.13 6.75
N ASP A 249 28.70 -17.03 7.29
CA ASP A 249 29.13 -18.28 7.94
C ASP A 249 30.25 -18.10 8.98
N GLY A 250 30.23 -16.97 9.71
CA GLY A 250 31.25 -16.61 10.70
C GLY A 250 32.63 -16.22 10.13
N ASN A 251 32.79 -16.17 8.81
CA ASN A 251 33.96 -15.58 8.14
C ASN A 251 33.63 -14.15 7.71
N PRO A 252 33.92 -13.14 8.55
CA PRO A 252 33.54 -11.77 8.22
C PRO A 252 34.18 -11.33 6.91
N CYS A 253 33.42 -10.56 6.13
CA CYS A 253 33.95 -9.79 5.01
C CYS A 253 35.22 -9.02 5.44
N ASN A 254 36.10 -8.73 4.52
CA ASN A 254 37.13 -7.74 4.74
C ASN A 254 36.44 -6.42 5.14
N PRO A 255 36.91 -5.76 6.21
CA PRO A 255 36.38 -4.47 6.60
C PRO A 255 36.59 -3.46 5.48
N ASP A 256 35.61 -2.59 5.30
CA ASP A 256 35.73 -1.46 4.39
C ASP A 256 37.03 -0.69 4.66
N PRO A 257 37.86 -0.38 3.64
CA PRO A 257 39.15 0.28 3.84
C PRO A 257 39.08 1.68 4.46
N GLU A 258 37.93 2.36 4.33
CA GLU A 258 37.68 3.73 4.78
C GLU A 258 36.94 3.76 6.13
N TRP A 259 36.01 2.82 6.35
CA TRP A 259 35.11 2.80 7.53
C TRP A 259 35.39 1.65 8.52
N GLY A 260 36.22 0.67 8.14
CA GLY A 260 36.65 -0.43 9.01
C GLY A 260 35.56 -1.43 9.39
N GLN A 261 34.38 -1.38 8.75
CA GLN A 261 33.19 -2.17 9.09
C GLN A 261 32.74 -3.07 7.94
N VAL A 262 32.02 -4.12 8.29
CA VAL A 262 31.61 -5.22 7.41
C VAL A 262 30.09 -5.21 7.28
N TRP A 263 29.56 -4.20 6.60
CA TRP A 263 28.11 -4.01 6.50
C TRP A 263 27.64 -4.25 5.07
N PRO A 264 26.41 -4.76 4.88
CA PRO A 264 25.74 -4.67 3.59
C PRO A 264 25.78 -3.24 3.07
N ASP A 265 25.81 -3.08 1.76
CA ASP A 265 25.70 -1.77 1.13
C ASP A 265 24.23 -1.34 1.02
N TRP A 266 23.34 -2.32 0.79
CA TRP A 266 21.92 -2.09 0.66
C TRP A 266 21.07 -3.24 1.21
N ILE A 267 19.99 -2.90 1.92
CA ILE A 267 18.99 -3.84 2.42
C ILE A 267 17.61 -3.32 2.05
N ALA A 268 16.83 -4.13 1.34
CA ALA A 268 15.48 -3.76 0.92
C ALA A 268 14.53 -4.96 0.87
N PRO A 269 13.23 -4.77 1.14
CA PRO A 269 12.25 -5.71 0.63
C PRO A 269 12.19 -5.61 -0.90
N SER A 270 11.94 -6.72 -1.58
CA SER A 270 11.64 -6.67 -3.01
C SER A 270 10.36 -5.87 -3.27
N PRO A 271 10.17 -5.24 -4.45
CA PRO A 271 9.04 -4.35 -4.69
C PRO A 271 7.67 -4.97 -4.38
N LEU A 272 7.45 -6.26 -4.66
CA LEU A 272 6.21 -6.98 -4.36
C LEU A 272 6.20 -7.66 -2.98
N GLY A 273 7.23 -7.43 -2.17
CA GLY A 273 7.32 -7.97 -0.80
C GLY A 273 7.44 -9.48 -0.74
N ASN A 274 8.05 -10.10 -1.76
CA ASN A 274 8.29 -11.55 -1.81
C ASN A 274 9.63 -11.93 -1.18
N TYR A 275 10.64 -11.07 -1.34
CA TYR A 275 12.02 -11.34 -0.95
C TYR A 275 12.57 -10.22 -0.07
N LEU A 276 13.53 -10.58 0.77
CA LEU A 276 14.46 -9.65 1.41
C LEU A 276 15.75 -9.67 0.59
N VAL A 277 16.19 -8.50 0.16
CA VAL A 277 17.34 -8.29 -0.72
C VAL A 277 18.49 -7.70 0.09
N ILE A 278 19.69 -8.24 -0.10
CA ILE A 278 20.92 -7.78 0.53
C ILE A 278 21.98 -7.61 -0.57
N GLN A 279 22.50 -6.40 -0.74
CA GLN A 279 23.66 -6.10 -1.59
C GLN A 279 24.89 -5.93 -0.73
N TRP A 280 26.00 -6.51 -1.16
CA TRP A 280 27.29 -6.40 -0.48
C TRP A 280 28.25 -5.44 -1.20
N PRO A 281 29.16 -4.77 -0.48
CA PRO A 281 30.10 -3.78 -1.01
C PRO A 281 31.24 -4.35 -1.88
N GLY A 282 31.36 -5.69 -2.01
CA GLY A 282 32.35 -6.31 -2.88
C GLY A 282 33.78 -6.15 -2.35
N ASP A 283 34.07 -6.82 -1.26
CA ASP A 283 35.33 -6.75 -0.52
C ASP A 283 36.48 -7.63 -1.09
N GLY A 284 36.23 -8.27 -2.24
CA GLY A 284 37.12 -9.24 -2.88
C GLY A 284 36.94 -10.70 -2.43
N THR A 285 36.08 -10.98 -1.45
CA THR A 285 35.72 -12.35 -1.01
C THR A 285 34.46 -12.86 -1.73
N GLN A 286 34.25 -14.18 -1.71
CA GLN A 286 33.05 -14.79 -2.31
C GLN A 286 31.80 -14.62 -1.43
N ALA A 287 31.98 -14.43 -0.12
CA ALA A 287 30.91 -14.32 0.86
C ALA A 287 30.23 -12.94 0.80
N CYS A 288 30.97 -11.88 0.44
CA CYS A 288 30.50 -10.50 0.59
C CYS A 288 30.56 -9.73 -0.72
N ARG A 289 29.96 -10.33 -1.75
CA ARG A 289 29.94 -9.78 -3.10
C ARG A 289 28.61 -10.08 -3.77
N GLY A 290 28.06 -9.07 -4.44
CA GLY A 290 26.83 -9.22 -5.20
C GLY A 290 25.58 -8.97 -4.40
N MET A 291 24.46 -9.30 -5.04
CA MET A 291 23.12 -9.18 -4.49
C MET A 291 22.56 -10.55 -4.20
N GLU A 292 21.98 -10.72 -3.03
CA GLU A 292 21.35 -11.95 -2.57
C GLU A 292 19.89 -11.71 -2.24
N THR A 293 19.08 -12.74 -2.43
CA THR A 293 17.66 -12.74 -2.10
C THR A 293 17.34 -13.85 -1.12
N TYR A 294 16.56 -13.48 -0.11
CA TYR A 294 16.10 -14.34 0.97
C TYR A 294 14.58 -14.31 1.00
N ASN A 295 13.95 -15.38 1.46
CA ASN A 295 12.50 -15.39 1.65
C ASN A 295 12.17 -14.41 2.78
N ILE A 296 11.36 -13.37 2.48
CA ILE A 296 11.13 -12.25 3.40
C ILE A 296 10.52 -12.68 4.75
N ARG A 297 9.84 -13.82 4.79
CA ARG A 297 9.17 -14.33 6.01
C ARG A 297 10.07 -15.20 6.87
N THR A 298 10.99 -15.95 6.25
CA THR A 298 11.75 -17.01 6.93
C THR A 298 13.25 -16.73 7.01
N GLY A 299 13.77 -15.82 6.17
CA GLY A 299 15.21 -15.60 6.04
C GLY A 299 15.95 -16.72 5.29
N ALA A 300 15.24 -17.69 4.71
CA ALA A 300 15.88 -18.74 3.92
C ALA A 300 16.45 -18.15 2.62
N PHE A 301 17.71 -18.45 2.29
CA PHE A 301 18.33 -18.07 1.03
C PHE A 301 17.53 -18.63 -0.17
N VAL A 302 17.29 -17.79 -1.18
CA VAL A 302 16.51 -18.14 -2.37
C VAL A 302 17.37 -18.08 -3.63
N GLY A 303 18.20 -17.05 -3.79
CA GLY A 303 19.02 -16.91 -4.98
C GLY A 303 19.93 -15.70 -4.98
N ARG A 304 20.84 -15.67 -5.97
CA ARG A 304 21.81 -14.61 -6.19
C ARG A 304 21.63 -14.02 -7.60
N PRO A 305 20.81 -12.97 -7.77
CA PRO A 305 20.58 -12.39 -9.09
C PRO A 305 21.83 -11.69 -9.64
N TYR A 306 22.68 -11.11 -8.80
CA TYR A 306 23.84 -10.34 -9.25
C TYR A 306 25.09 -10.70 -8.44
N SER A 307 26.25 -10.70 -9.08
CA SER A 307 27.51 -11.12 -8.46
C SER A 307 28.57 -10.03 -8.36
N SER A 308 28.29 -8.80 -8.77
CA SER A 308 29.25 -7.70 -8.68
C SER A 308 28.84 -6.64 -7.65
N HIS A 309 29.72 -5.68 -7.41
CA HIS A 309 29.41 -4.51 -6.61
C HIS A 309 29.14 -3.35 -7.55
N GLN A 310 27.86 -3.05 -7.81
CA GLN A 310 27.47 -1.89 -8.62
C GLN A 310 26.12 -1.31 -8.17
N HIS A 311 25.97 -0.01 -8.41
CA HIS A 311 24.74 0.74 -8.16
C HIS A 311 23.63 0.32 -9.12
N GLY A 312 22.43 0.16 -8.60
CA GLY A 312 21.26 -0.28 -9.35
C GLY A 312 20.00 -0.13 -8.50
N ASP A 313 18.85 -0.47 -9.07
CA ASP A 313 17.58 -0.37 -8.35
C ASP A 313 16.64 -1.54 -8.70
N LEU A 314 15.73 -1.82 -7.77
CA LEU A 314 14.71 -2.84 -7.88
C LEU A 314 13.47 -2.26 -8.57
N GLY A 315 12.89 -3.02 -9.49
CA GLY A 315 11.71 -2.61 -10.24
C GLY A 315 10.71 -3.73 -10.44
N VAL A 316 9.52 -3.35 -10.91
CA VAL A 316 8.47 -4.28 -11.33
C VAL A 316 8.30 -4.12 -12.83
N SER A 317 8.31 -5.21 -13.57
CA SER A 317 8.03 -5.21 -15.02
C SER A 317 6.53 -5.07 -15.30
N GLN A 318 6.16 -4.69 -16.53
CA GLN A 318 4.75 -4.64 -16.94
C GLN A 318 4.00 -5.99 -16.77
N GLY A 319 4.73 -7.10 -16.85
CA GLY A 319 4.18 -8.46 -16.63
C GLY A 319 4.06 -8.88 -15.16
N GLY A 320 4.41 -8.01 -14.21
CA GLY A 320 4.37 -8.30 -12.77
C GLY A 320 5.56 -9.10 -12.24
N GLY A 321 6.63 -9.29 -13.03
CA GLY A 321 7.90 -9.85 -12.54
C GLY A 321 8.78 -8.78 -11.89
N GLU A 322 9.54 -9.14 -10.87
CA GLU A 322 10.48 -8.26 -10.16
C GLU A 322 11.89 -8.38 -10.75
N PHE A 323 12.58 -7.26 -10.95
CA PHE A 323 13.93 -7.23 -11.51
C PHE A 323 14.85 -6.28 -10.74
N PHE A 324 16.15 -6.47 -10.91
CA PHE A 324 17.20 -5.55 -10.50
C PHE A 324 17.91 -5.04 -11.74
N MET A 325 17.87 -3.73 -11.97
CA MET A 325 18.58 -3.09 -13.08
C MET A 325 19.86 -2.46 -12.56
N THR A 326 20.95 -2.70 -13.27
CA THR A 326 22.28 -2.20 -12.91
C THR A 326 23.13 -2.00 -14.16
N TYR A 327 24.33 -1.48 -13.96
CA TYR A 327 25.34 -1.41 -15.00
C TYR A 327 26.03 -2.78 -15.13
N GLU A 328 26.46 -3.09 -16.35
CA GLU A 328 27.12 -4.33 -16.73
C GLU A 328 28.45 -3.97 -17.39
N MET A 329 29.53 -4.09 -16.62
CA MET A 329 30.88 -3.76 -17.09
C MET A 329 31.47 -4.81 -18.03
N ASP A 330 31.01 -6.07 -17.94
CA ASP A 330 31.57 -7.21 -18.67
C ASP A 330 30.73 -7.59 -19.91
N HIS A 331 30.23 -6.60 -20.66
CA HIS A 331 29.43 -6.89 -21.87
C HIS A 331 30.32 -7.44 -23.01
N PRO A 332 29.85 -8.43 -23.81
CA PRO A 332 30.65 -9.09 -24.85
C PRO A 332 31.23 -8.17 -25.94
N SER A 333 30.67 -6.98 -26.13
CA SER A 333 31.19 -5.99 -27.10
C SER A 333 32.42 -5.24 -26.59
N GLY A 334 32.77 -5.36 -25.30
CA GLY A 334 33.81 -4.56 -24.63
C GLY A 334 33.36 -3.16 -24.20
N ASN A 335 32.10 -2.79 -24.45
CA ASN A 335 31.49 -1.56 -23.92
C ASN A 335 30.79 -1.87 -22.59
N MET A 336 30.28 -0.86 -21.89
CA MET A 336 29.33 -1.09 -20.79
C MET A 336 27.93 -1.31 -21.36
N ALA A 337 27.10 -2.01 -20.60
CA ALA A 337 25.67 -2.06 -20.86
C ALA A 337 24.88 -1.68 -19.60
N ILE A 338 23.65 -1.26 -19.79
CA ILE A 338 22.63 -1.29 -18.74
C ILE A 338 21.90 -2.61 -18.92
N GLY A 339 21.90 -3.42 -17.87
CA GLY A 339 21.31 -4.74 -17.86
C GLY A 339 20.38 -4.94 -16.66
N TYR A 340 19.59 -6.00 -16.72
CA TYR A 340 18.73 -6.38 -15.60
C TYR A 340 18.70 -7.88 -15.35
N HIS A 341 18.49 -8.22 -14.08
CA HIS A 341 18.40 -9.57 -13.55
C HIS A 341 17.04 -9.79 -12.92
N TRP A 342 16.41 -10.93 -13.19
CA TRP A 342 15.14 -11.29 -12.55
C TRP A 342 15.36 -11.75 -11.12
N LEU A 343 14.48 -11.32 -10.20
CA LEU A 343 14.43 -11.86 -8.85
C LEU A 343 13.65 -13.19 -8.85
N PRO A 344 14.01 -14.16 -7.99
CA PRO A 344 15.06 -14.11 -6.97
C PRO A 344 16.48 -14.42 -7.50
N GLY A 345 16.65 -14.58 -8.81
CA GLY A 345 17.88 -15.09 -9.39
C GLY A 345 18.07 -16.60 -9.14
N PRO A 346 19.11 -17.20 -9.75
CA PRO A 346 19.40 -18.62 -9.55
C PRO A 346 19.99 -18.90 -8.17
N ALA A 347 19.75 -20.11 -7.65
CA ALA A 347 20.30 -20.58 -6.37
C ALA A 347 21.80 -20.91 -6.46
N THR A 348 22.35 -21.10 -7.65
CA THR A 348 23.76 -21.45 -7.89
C THR A 348 24.43 -20.42 -8.80
N GLY A 349 25.09 -19.43 -8.20
CA GLY A 349 25.77 -18.35 -8.93
C GLY A 349 24.81 -17.26 -9.43
N SER A 350 25.34 -16.31 -10.21
CA SER A 350 24.56 -15.29 -10.91
C SER A 350 24.15 -15.77 -12.30
N GLY A 351 22.93 -15.41 -12.72
CA GLY A 351 22.46 -15.61 -14.08
C GLY A 351 23.14 -14.64 -15.05
N ALA A 352 23.05 -14.92 -16.35
CA ALA A 352 23.46 -13.94 -17.35
C ALA A 352 22.48 -12.74 -17.33
N PRO A 353 22.98 -11.49 -17.46
CA PRO A 353 22.12 -10.32 -17.53
C PRO A 353 21.28 -10.31 -18.80
N ASN A 354 20.12 -9.67 -18.72
CA ASN A 354 19.38 -9.23 -19.90
C ASN A 354 19.86 -7.81 -20.22
N TYR A 355 20.50 -7.61 -21.36
CA TYR A 355 20.98 -6.28 -21.75
C TYR A 355 19.83 -5.45 -22.32
N ALA A 356 19.61 -4.27 -21.75
CA ALA A 356 18.61 -3.31 -22.22
C ALA A 356 19.24 -2.27 -23.17
N LEU A 357 20.43 -1.75 -22.83
CA LEU A 357 21.12 -0.74 -23.64
C LEU A 357 22.63 -0.93 -23.57
N VAL A 358 23.33 -0.87 -24.70
CA VAL A 358 24.81 -0.87 -24.75
C VAL A 358 25.27 0.56 -24.95
N MET A 359 26.26 1.02 -24.17
CA MET A 359 26.75 2.40 -24.21
C MET A 359 28.25 2.49 -23.95
N GLY A 360 28.89 3.49 -24.52
CA GLY A 360 30.34 3.65 -24.49
C GLY A 360 30.97 4.21 -23.22
N TRP A 361 30.31 4.11 -22.04
CA TRP A 361 30.76 4.61 -20.70
C TRP A 361 30.39 6.11 -20.44
N HIS A 362 29.89 6.66 -19.31
CA HIS A 362 29.71 6.32 -17.87
C HIS A 362 28.23 6.46 -17.40
N GLY A 363 27.77 5.54 -16.55
CA GLY A 363 26.50 5.67 -15.82
C GLY A 363 26.70 6.24 -14.40
N ALA A 364 25.76 7.04 -13.91
CA ALA A 364 25.82 7.59 -12.56
C ALA A 364 24.84 6.90 -11.61
N HIS A 365 23.52 7.04 -11.83
CA HIS A 365 22.49 6.55 -10.92
C HIS A 365 21.32 5.93 -11.68
N ILE A 366 20.64 4.97 -11.06
CA ILE A 366 19.48 4.25 -11.61
C ILE A 366 18.35 4.33 -10.59
N SER A 367 17.15 4.63 -11.05
CA SER A 367 15.93 4.59 -10.24
C SER A 367 14.82 3.85 -10.99
N CYS A 368 14.36 2.75 -10.43
CA CYS A 368 13.28 1.91 -10.93
C CYS A 368 12.01 2.01 -10.07
N GLN A 369 11.92 3.08 -9.28
CA GLN A 369 10.77 3.42 -8.42
C GLN A 369 9.54 3.90 -9.20
N GLY A 370 9.68 4.12 -10.52
CA GLY A 370 8.63 4.64 -11.39
C GLY A 370 7.61 3.60 -11.87
N PRO A 371 6.86 3.91 -12.93
CA PRO A 371 5.88 2.99 -13.51
C PRO A 371 6.49 1.65 -13.93
N PRO A 372 5.71 0.55 -13.91
CA PRO A 372 6.24 -0.78 -14.21
C PRO A 372 6.97 -0.86 -15.55
N GLY A 373 8.18 -1.41 -15.53
CA GLY A 373 9.04 -1.62 -16.69
C GLY A 373 9.86 -0.40 -17.12
N SER A 374 9.78 0.73 -16.40
CA SER A 374 10.53 1.95 -16.70
C SER A 374 11.49 2.28 -15.56
N CYS A 375 12.74 2.56 -15.89
CA CYS A 375 13.73 3.09 -14.96
C CYS A 375 14.29 4.41 -15.47
N LEU A 376 14.49 5.36 -14.57
CA LEU A 376 15.24 6.59 -14.84
C LEU A 376 16.73 6.29 -14.69
N ILE A 377 17.49 6.71 -15.69
CA ILE A 377 18.94 6.66 -15.70
C ILE A 377 19.45 8.09 -15.69
N THR A 378 20.44 8.35 -14.84
CA THR A 378 21.26 9.56 -14.92
C THR A 378 22.67 9.14 -15.29
N SER A 379 23.19 9.69 -16.37
CA SER A 379 24.59 9.50 -16.79
C SER A 379 25.49 10.57 -16.19
N SER A 380 26.80 10.38 -16.30
CA SER A 380 27.82 11.34 -15.89
C SER A 380 28.58 11.93 -17.07
N GLU A 381 29.39 12.96 -16.81
CA GLU A 381 30.32 13.52 -17.80
C GLU A 381 31.56 12.63 -17.92
N ASN A 382 31.93 12.23 -19.15
CA ASN A 382 33.16 11.48 -19.38
C ASN A 382 34.35 12.44 -19.51
N VAL A 383 35.11 12.61 -18.43
CA VAL A 383 36.33 13.44 -18.43
C VAL A 383 37.57 12.69 -18.94
N TYR A 384 37.46 11.40 -19.30
CA TYR A 384 38.62 10.52 -19.56
C TYR A 384 38.74 10.03 -21.01
N GLU A 385 37.67 9.91 -21.78
CA GLU A 385 37.71 9.45 -23.17
C GLU A 385 37.05 10.40 -24.16
N SER A 386 37.50 10.38 -25.42
CA SER A 386 37.15 11.37 -26.46
C SER A 386 36.21 10.85 -27.57
N ALA A 387 35.72 9.61 -27.46
CA ALA A 387 35.08 8.93 -28.61
C ALA A 387 33.57 8.68 -28.49
N TRP A 388 33.02 8.53 -27.28
CA TRP A 388 31.58 8.33 -27.06
C TRP A 388 31.00 9.49 -26.26
N GLN A 389 29.97 10.16 -26.81
CA GLN A 389 29.37 11.37 -26.24
C GLN A 389 27.83 11.31 -26.16
N ALA A 390 27.23 10.23 -26.64
CA ALA A 390 25.78 10.07 -26.59
C ALA A 390 25.34 9.79 -25.16
N LEU A 391 24.21 10.39 -24.78
CA LEU A 391 23.63 10.30 -23.43
C LEU A 391 24.50 10.92 -22.33
N GLU A 392 25.56 11.68 -22.59
CA GLU A 392 26.38 12.29 -21.54
C GLU A 392 25.65 13.43 -20.82
N SER A 393 25.83 13.51 -19.51
CA SER A 393 25.22 14.56 -18.68
C SER A 393 23.69 14.67 -18.79
N GLU A 394 23.01 13.53 -19.00
CA GLU A 394 21.59 13.45 -19.31
C GLU A 394 20.79 12.63 -18.30
N LEU A 395 19.50 12.93 -18.28
CA LEU A 395 18.45 12.14 -17.63
C LEU A 395 17.65 11.45 -18.73
N PHE A 396 17.46 10.14 -18.66
CA PHE A 396 16.63 9.42 -19.63
C PHE A 396 15.88 8.26 -19.00
N LEU A 397 14.68 7.98 -19.50
CA LEU A 397 13.96 6.76 -19.17
C LEU A 397 14.44 5.62 -20.07
N LEU A 398 14.62 4.46 -19.47
CA LEU A 398 14.95 3.21 -20.13
C LEU A 398 13.91 2.16 -19.77
N SER A 399 13.32 1.57 -20.80
CA SER A 399 12.44 0.40 -20.66
C SER A 399 13.23 -0.90 -20.77
N LEU A 400 12.68 -1.98 -20.22
CA LEU A 400 13.32 -3.31 -20.27
C LEU A 400 13.56 -3.85 -21.69
N ASP A 401 12.82 -3.36 -22.68
CA ASP A 401 12.98 -3.73 -24.09
C ASP A 401 14.04 -2.88 -24.83
N GLY A 402 14.73 -1.99 -24.11
CA GLY A 402 15.75 -1.10 -24.65
C GLY A 402 15.21 0.22 -25.19
N THR A 403 13.90 0.47 -25.09
CA THR A 403 13.31 1.75 -25.48
C THR A 403 13.83 2.87 -24.58
N VAL A 404 14.33 3.94 -25.18
CA VAL A 404 14.87 5.11 -24.49
C VAL A 404 13.98 6.34 -24.71
N LEU A 405 13.84 7.17 -23.68
CA LEU A 405 13.29 8.53 -23.77
C LEU A 405 14.18 9.50 -23.00
N ARG A 406 14.95 10.30 -23.71
CA ARG A 406 15.87 11.32 -23.17
C ARG A 406 15.10 12.55 -22.76
N LEU A 407 15.35 13.03 -21.54
CA LEU A 407 14.51 14.01 -20.86
C LEU A 407 15.17 15.39 -20.75
N ALA A 408 16.39 15.46 -20.22
CA ALA A 408 17.01 16.75 -19.89
C ALA A 408 18.51 16.60 -19.67
N HIS A 409 19.26 17.71 -19.84
CA HIS A 409 20.62 17.80 -19.33
C HIS A 409 20.62 18.19 -17.85
N HIS A 410 21.37 17.50 -17.00
CA HIS A 410 21.44 17.85 -15.58
C HIS A 410 22.46 18.95 -15.28
N ARG A 411 23.51 19.16 -16.08
CA ARG A 411 24.53 20.23 -15.90
C ARG A 411 25.26 20.16 -14.56
N SER A 412 25.48 18.96 -14.03
CA SER A 412 26.29 18.77 -12.83
C SER A 412 27.77 18.76 -13.18
N THR A 413 28.61 19.42 -12.39
CA THR A 413 30.07 19.28 -12.52
C THR A 413 30.62 17.99 -11.91
N GLU A 414 29.80 17.28 -11.14
CA GLU A 414 30.11 16.02 -10.44
C GLU A 414 31.36 16.05 -9.55
N CYS A 415 31.83 17.24 -9.20
CA CYS A 415 33.05 17.44 -8.43
C CYS A 415 32.96 16.99 -6.95
N GLY A 416 31.84 16.36 -6.55
CA GLY A 416 31.56 15.90 -5.20
C GLY A 416 30.27 15.08 -5.14
N TYR A 417 30.12 14.30 -4.07
CA TYR A 417 29.01 13.37 -3.89
C TYR A 417 27.63 14.04 -4.03
N TRP A 418 27.39 15.20 -3.41
CA TRP A 418 26.09 15.92 -3.42
C TRP A 418 25.82 16.72 -4.70
N VAL A 419 26.77 16.76 -5.63
CA VAL A 419 26.59 17.42 -6.94
C VAL A 419 26.20 16.40 -8.02
N GLN A 420 26.37 15.11 -7.75
CA GLN A 420 25.91 14.05 -8.65
C GLN A 420 24.39 14.14 -8.87
N PRO A 421 23.90 13.84 -10.08
CA PRO A 421 22.51 14.09 -10.44
C PRO A 421 21.47 13.24 -9.70
N ARG A 422 21.84 12.07 -9.13
CA ARG A 422 21.03 11.22 -8.24
C ARG A 422 19.53 11.15 -8.59
N GLY A 423 19.21 10.97 -9.86
CA GLY A 423 17.83 11.12 -10.32
C GLY A 423 16.88 10.08 -9.73
N THR A 424 15.63 10.47 -9.49
CA THR A 424 14.53 9.57 -9.15
C THR A 424 13.24 9.97 -9.86
N ILE A 425 12.37 9.00 -10.15
CA ILE A 425 11.12 9.17 -10.89
C ILE A 425 9.92 8.92 -9.96
N SER A 426 8.87 9.74 -10.08
CA SER A 426 7.63 9.54 -9.35
C SER A 426 6.95 8.22 -9.76
N MET A 427 6.24 7.58 -8.84
CA MET A 427 5.61 6.27 -9.10
C MET A 427 4.64 6.27 -10.28
N ASP A 428 4.02 7.41 -10.56
CA ASP A 428 3.10 7.64 -11.68
C ASP A 428 3.80 8.14 -12.97
N GLY A 429 5.11 8.37 -12.93
CA GLY A 429 5.92 8.80 -14.06
C GLY A 429 5.70 10.25 -14.51
N ARG A 430 5.03 11.09 -13.70
CA ARG A 430 4.79 12.50 -14.06
C ARG A 430 5.96 13.41 -13.78
N TYR A 431 6.81 13.05 -12.83
CA TYR A 431 7.92 13.89 -12.37
C TYR A 431 9.22 13.11 -12.30
N VAL A 432 10.31 13.80 -12.60
CA VAL A 432 11.67 13.35 -12.30
C VAL A 432 12.32 14.40 -11.42
N ALA A 433 12.85 14.00 -10.26
CA ALA A 433 13.69 14.85 -9.43
C ALA A 433 15.16 14.49 -9.69
N PHE A 434 16.01 15.50 -9.76
CA PHE A 434 17.46 15.32 -9.91
C PHE A 434 18.21 16.47 -9.23
N ALA A 435 19.49 16.25 -8.92
CA ALA A 435 20.36 17.25 -8.31
C ALA A 435 21.29 17.87 -9.36
N SER A 436 21.69 19.13 -9.15
CA SER A 436 22.66 19.80 -10.01
C SER A 436 23.24 21.04 -9.36
N ASP A 437 24.52 21.33 -9.62
CA ASP A 437 25.15 22.61 -9.29
C ASP A 437 25.08 23.63 -10.45
N TRP A 438 24.46 23.22 -11.57
CA TRP A 438 24.27 24.01 -12.78
C TRP A 438 25.57 24.53 -13.39
N GLY A 439 26.63 23.73 -13.33
CA GLY A 439 27.93 24.03 -13.92
C GLY A 439 28.75 25.05 -13.12
N ARG A 440 28.34 25.38 -11.89
CA ARG A 440 29.02 26.42 -11.08
C ARG A 440 30.23 25.90 -10.34
N GLY A 441 30.32 24.60 -10.06
CA GLY A 441 31.42 24.01 -9.32
C GLY A 441 31.61 24.61 -7.92
N GLN A 442 30.51 25.04 -7.27
CA GLN A 442 30.61 25.62 -5.93
C GLN A 442 30.98 24.54 -4.91
N GLY A 443 31.95 24.84 -4.05
CA GLY A 443 32.47 23.92 -3.04
C GLY A 443 33.48 22.88 -3.54
N CYS A 444 33.82 22.84 -4.84
CA CYS A 444 34.77 21.85 -5.39
C CYS A 444 36.23 22.06 -4.92
N SER A 445 36.61 23.28 -4.57
CA SER A 445 37.99 23.64 -4.20
C SER A 445 38.25 23.40 -2.71
N GLY A 446 38.37 22.13 -2.28
CA GLY A 446 38.75 21.82 -0.89
C GLY A 446 38.42 20.43 -0.34
N GLY A 447 37.99 19.47 -1.17
CA GLY A 447 37.58 18.14 -0.70
C GLY A 447 36.20 18.10 -0.04
N GLY A 448 35.38 19.13 -0.23
CA GLY A 448 33.98 19.12 0.18
C GLY A 448 33.14 18.17 -0.68
N LEU A 449 31.98 17.77 -0.17
CA LEU A 449 31.06 16.88 -0.90
C LEU A 449 30.23 17.62 -1.98
N GLY A 450 30.47 18.93 -2.19
CA GLY A 450 29.86 19.78 -3.22
C GLY A 450 28.50 20.39 -2.85
N GLU A 451 28.12 21.45 -3.56
CA GLU A 451 26.91 22.27 -3.30
C GLU A 451 25.92 22.22 -4.49
N GLY A 452 24.89 21.37 -4.39
CA GLY A 452 23.84 21.22 -5.41
C GLY A 452 22.45 21.66 -4.91
N ASP A 453 21.54 21.92 -5.86
CA ASP A 453 20.10 22.06 -5.58
C ASP A 453 19.29 20.94 -6.27
N PRO A 454 18.05 20.69 -5.84
CA PRO A 454 17.14 19.81 -6.53
C PRO A 454 16.44 20.55 -7.69
N TYR A 455 16.12 19.79 -8.73
CA TYR A 455 15.39 20.20 -9.90
C TYR A 455 14.32 19.16 -10.21
N VAL A 456 13.21 19.60 -10.79
CA VAL A 456 12.12 18.73 -11.22
C VAL A 456 11.92 18.89 -12.72
N VAL A 457 11.87 17.78 -13.44
CA VAL A 457 11.33 17.68 -14.80
C VAL A 457 9.84 17.34 -14.71
N GLU A 458 8.99 18.08 -15.41
CA GLU A 458 7.55 17.82 -15.54
C GLU A 458 7.32 17.03 -16.86
N LEU A 459 7.04 15.73 -16.75
CA LEU A 459 6.85 14.80 -17.89
C LEU A 459 5.41 14.76 -18.40
N SER A 460 4.45 15.06 -17.52
CA SER A 460 3.04 15.21 -17.85
C SER A 460 2.55 16.59 -17.37
N ALA A 461 2.05 17.40 -18.29
CA ALA A 461 1.61 18.78 -18.00
C ALA A 461 0.31 18.86 -17.17
N THR A 462 -0.36 17.73 -16.93
CA THR A 462 -1.63 17.68 -16.18
C THR A 462 -1.40 16.90 -14.88
N PRO A 463 -1.46 17.54 -13.70
CA PRO A 463 -1.54 16.79 -12.45
C PRO A 463 -2.82 15.92 -12.46
N PRO A 464 -2.81 14.73 -11.83
CA PRO A 464 -3.98 13.88 -11.75
C PRO A 464 -5.05 14.69 -11.04
N GLN A 465 -6.23 14.69 -11.63
CA GLN A 465 -7.39 15.27 -10.99
C GLN A 465 -7.72 14.37 -9.80
N ASN A 466 -7.64 14.91 -8.57
CA ASN A 466 -8.10 14.20 -7.38
C ASN A 466 -9.49 13.60 -7.63
N ARG A 467 -9.66 12.31 -7.40
CA ARG A 467 -10.94 11.60 -7.60
C ARG A 467 -11.63 11.49 -6.26
N PRO A 468 -12.97 11.62 -6.20
CA PRO A 468 -13.66 11.46 -4.93
C PRO A 468 -13.48 10.02 -4.41
N PRO A 469 -13.43 9.83 -3.09
CA PRO A 469 -13.45 8.50 -2.50
C PRO A 469 -14.73 7.75 -2.90
N VAL A 470 -14.77 6.44 -2.69
CA VAL A 470 -15.95 5.61 -2.94
C VAL A 470 -16.54 5.19 -1.60
N ALA A 471 -17.76 5.67 -1.30
CA ALA A 471 -18.50 5.27 -0.12
C ALA A 471 -19.10 3.87 -0.32
N ALA A 472 -18.95 2.98 0.66
CA ALA A 472 -19.61 1.68 0.69
C ALA A 472 -20.23 1.45 2.08
N ALA A 473 -21.53 1.72 2.22
CA ALA A 473 -22.27 1.63 3.49
C ALA A 473 -22.62 0.19 3.90
N GLY A 474 -22.30 -0.79 3.06
CA GLY A 474 -22.61 -2.21 3.25
C GLY A 474 -24.01 -2.58 2.75
N ASN A 475 -24.39 -3.84 2.94
CA ASN A 475 -25.71 -4.33 2.52
C ASN A 475 -26.80 -3.93 3.52
N ASP A 476 -28.02 -3.77 3.00
CA ASP A 476 -29.24 -3.62 3.82
C ASP A 476 -29.40 -4.78 4.81
N GLN A 477 -29.94 -4.48 6.00
CA GLN A 477 -30.06 -5.44 7.10
C GLN A 477 -31.51 -5.64 7.51
N SER A 478 -31.86 -6.86 7.91
CA SER A 478 -33.13 -7.18 8.57
C SER A 478 -32.86 -7.71 9.97
N VAL A 479 -33.41 -7.02 10.97
CA VAL A 479 -33.16 -7.31 12.40
C VAL A 479 -34.46 -7.37 13.18
N LEU A 480 -34.42 -7.99 14.36
CA LEU A 480 -35.56 -7.98 15.29
C LEU A 480 -35.59 -6.68 16.11
N VAL A 481 -36.78 -6.33 16.59
CA VAL A 481 -36.94 -5.26 17.59
C VAL A 481 -35.96 -5.43 18.75
N SER A 482 -35.37 -4.32 19.20
CA SER A 482 -34.39 -4.28 20.31
C SER A 482 -33.08 -5.04 20.11
N ALA A 483 -32.78 -5.53 18.90
CA ALA A 483 -31.46 -6.11 18.59
C ALA A 483 -30.34 -5.06 18.54
N SER A 484 -29.10 -5.48 18.80
CA SER A 484 -27.91 -4.67 18.50
C SER A 484 -27.61 -4.75 17.01
N VAL A 485 -27.39 -3.60 16.37
CA VAL A 485 -27.13 -3.46 14.93
C VAL A 485 -25.77 -2.81 14.75
N ALA A 486 -24.93 -3.36 13.88
CA ALA A 486 -23.66 -2.76 13.46
C ALA A 486 -23.74 -2.33 12.00
N LEU A 487 -23.40 -1.08 11.70
CA LEU A 487 -23.21 -0.61 10.32
C LEU A 487 -21.76 -0.90 9.92
N ASN A 488 -21.50 -1.05 8.61
CA ASN A 488 -20.17 -1.38 8.14
C ASN A 488 -19.78 -0.57 6.90
N GLY A 489 -18.94 0.44 7.12
CA GLY A 489 -18.37 1.29 6.10
C GLY A 489 -16.97 0.87 5.63
N SER A 490 -16.40 -0.22 6.18
CA SER A 490 -14.99 -0.58 6.01
C SER A 490 -14.61 -1.00 4.58
N GLY A 491 -15.61 -1.17 3.70
CA GLY A 491 -15.39 -1.41 2.26
C GLY A 491 -15.17 -0.12 1.46
N SER A 492 -15.25 1.05 2.09
CA SER A 492 -15.00 2.33 1.45
C SER A 492 -13.51 2.50 1.15
N SER A 493 -13.18 3.15 0.04
CA SER A 493 -11.80 3.31 -0.41
C SER A 493 -11.63 4.57 -1.23
N ASP A 494 -10.47 5.18 -1.15
CA ASP A 494 -10.10 6.25 -2.07
C ASP A 494 -9.37 5.68 -3.31
N PRO A 495 -9.77 6.01 -4.55
CA PRO A 495 -9.11 5.54 -5.77
C PRO A 495 -7.66 6.00 -5.93
N ASP A 496 -7.27 7.09 -5.28
CA ASP A 496 -5.94 7.68 -5.26
C ASP A 496 -5.12 7.23 -4.02
N GLY A 497 -5.74 6.46 -3.12
CA GLY A 497 -5.10 5.89 -1.93
C GLY A 497 -5.07 6.84 -0.73
N ASP A 498 -5.76 7.97 -0.81
CA ASP A 498 -5.77 8.96 0.26
C ASP A 498 -6.51 8.45 1.53
N PRO A 499 -6.06 8.85 2.74
CA PRO A 499 -6.76 8.50 3.97
C PRO A 499 -8.18 9.06 3.98
N ILE A 500 -9.17 8.21 4.23
CA ILE A 500 -10.57 8.61 4.31
C ILE A 500 -11.04 8.76 5.76
N THR A 501 -11.89 9.76 5.97
CA THR A 501 -12.67 9.97 7.19
C THR A 501 -14.10 9.46 7.01
N TYR A 502 -14.75 9.03 8.08
CA TYR A 502 -16.11 8.48 8.04
C TYR A 502 -17.07 9.40 8.77
N ARG A 503 -18.30 9.51 8.26
CA ARG A 503 -19.38 10.18 8.97
C ARG A 503 -20.70 9.49 8.68
N TRP A 504 -21.31 8.95 9.72
CA TRP A 504 -22.63 8.33 9.67
C TRP A 504 -23.71 9.31 10.11
N GLN A 505 -24.77 9.41 9.30
CA GLN A 505 -25.95 10.21 9.62
C GLN A 505 -27.21 9.37 9.44
N GLN A 506 -28.05 9.30 10.47
CA GLN A 506 -29.40 8.78 10.29
C GLN A 506 -30.23 9.80 9.50
N ILE A 507 -30.77 9.38 8.35
CA ILE A 507 -31.52 10.25 7.43
C ILE A 507 -33.03 10.00 7.45
N SER A 508 -33.49 8.84 7.93
CA SER A 508 -34.92 8.57 8.15
C SER A 508 -35.21 7.50 9.19
N GLY A 509 -36.47 7.41 9.62
CA GLY A 509 -36.97 6.42 10.58
C GLY A 509 -36.98 6.93 12.03
N ALA A 510 -37.28 6.02 12.97
CA ALA A 510 -37.24 6.33 14.39
C ALA A 510 -35.80 6.63 14.85
N ALA A 511 -35.59 7.75 15.54
CA ALA A 511 -34.26 8.20 15.95
C ALA A 511 -33.57 7.19 16.88
N VAL A 512 -32.31 6.88 16.59
CA VAL A 512 -31.43 6.04 17.41
C VAL A 512 -30.10 6.74 17.69
N SER A 513 -29.41 6.35 18.75
CA SER A 513 -28.06 6.85 19.06
C SER A 513 -27.01 5.87 18.56
N LEU A 514 -26.09 6.34 17.71
CA LEU A 514 -24.88 5.60 17.35
C LEU A 514 -23.83 5.73 18.46
N ASN A 515 -23.04 4.68 18.70
CA ASN A 515 -21.95 4.71 19.69
C ASN A 515 -20.78 5.64 19.27
N ASP A 516 -20.45 5.68 17.98
CA ASP A 516 -19.39 6.51 17.40
C ASP A 516 -19.68 6.76 15.91
N SER A 517 -20.32 7.89 15.58
CA SER A 517 -20.70 8.21 14.20
C SER A 517 -19.53 8.50 13.26
N GLU A 518 -18.29 8.60 13.76
CA GLU A 518 -17.09 8.88 12.97
C GLU A 518 -16.23 7.63 12.74
N SER A 519 -16.64 6.49 13.29
CA SER A 519 -16.02 5.19 13.07
C SER A 519 -16.45 4.55 11.74
N ALA A 520 -15.59 3.69 11.18
CA ALA A 520 -15.95 2.84 10.05
C ALA A 520 -17.06 1.83 10.38
N THR A 521 -17.20 1.41 11.65
CA THR A 521 -18.17 0.39 12.07
C THR A 521 -18.95 0.79 13.33
N PRO A 522 -19.85 1.79 13.25
CA PRO A 522 -20.68 2.18 14.39
C PRO A 522 -21.75 1.12 14.68
N SER A 523 -22.34 1.21 15.87
CA SER A 523 -23.45 0.36 16.31
C SER A 523 -24.53 1.13 17.06
N PHE A 524 -25.74 0.57 17.09
CA PHE A 524 -26.89 1.08 17.84
C PHE A 524 -27.86 -0.04 18.25
N THR A 525 -28.82 0.28 19.11
CA THR A 525 -29.92 -0.63 19.49
C THR A 525 -31.18 -0.33 18.67
N ALA A 526 -31.73 -1.33 17.99
CA ALA A 526 -32.94 -1.20 17.18
C ALA A 526 -34.16 -0.78 18.03
N PRO A 527 -35.11 0.00 17.46
CA PRO A 527 -36.37 0.35 18.13
C PRO A 527 -37.14 -0.87 18.66
N SER A 528 -37.98 -0.64 19.67
CA SER A 528 -38.85 -1.66 20.26
C SER A 528 -40.12 -1.95 19.45
N ALA A 529 -40.31 -1.27 18.33
CA ALA A 529 -41.40 -1.46 17.39
C ALA A 529 -40.85 -1.66 15.97
N ALA A 530 -41.62 -2.33 15.12
CA ALA A 530 -41.26 -2.49 13.71
C ALA A 530 -41.10 -1.12 13.04
N ALA A 531 -40.01 -0.95 12.30
CA ALA A 531 -39.63 0.32 11.68
C ALA A 531 -38.62 0.08 10.55
N THR A 532 -38.55 1.00 9.61
CA THR A 532 -37.46 1.07 8.63
C THR A 532 -36.61 2.28 8.96
N LEU A 533 -35.31 2.06 9.17
CA LEU A 533 -34.32 3.12 9.40
C LEU A 533 -33.41 3.23 8.19
N ARG A 534 -32.95 4.44 7.87
CA ARG A 534 -31.98 4.65 6.79
C ARG A 534 -30.83 5.49 7.30
N PHE A 535 -29.62 5.05 7.00
CA PHE A 535 -28.37 5.73 7.37
C PHE A 535 -27.59 6.06 6.11
N ARG A 536 -26.95 7.23 6.12
CA ARG A 536 -25.99 7.66 5.11
C ARG A 536 -24.59 7.57 5.70
N LEU A 537 -23.69 6.89 4.99
CA LEU A 537 -22.26 7.02 5.16
C LEU A 537 -21.76 8.10 4.21
N THR A 538 -21.02 9.09 4.72
CA THR A 538 -20.19 9.99 3.92
C THR A 538 -18.74 9.69 4.21
N VAL A 539 -17.93 9.50 3.16
CA VAL A 539 -16.48 9.39 3.27
C VAL A 539 -15.79 10.56 2.57
N SER A 540 -14.71 11.07 3.14
CA SER A 540 -13.95 12.19 2.59
C SER A 540 -12.46 12.01 2.77
N ASP A 541 -11.69 12.35 1.74
CA ASP A 541 -10.23 12.45 1.67
C ASP A 541 -9.70 13.80 2.20
N GLY A 542 -10.58 14.70 2.66
CA GLY A 542 -10.25 16.07 3.08
C GLY A 542 -10.41 17.15 1.99
N VAL A 543 -10.68 16.76 0.74
CA VAL A 543 -10.87 17.64 -0.43
C VAL A 543 -12.22 17.37 -1.12
N LEU A 544 -12.48 16.11 -1.47
CA LEU A 544 -13.68 15.58 -2.08
C LEU A 544 -14.39 14.61 -1.12
N ALA A 545 -15.62 14.24 -1.46
CA ALA A 545 -16.40 13.32 -0.66
C ALA A 545 -17.41 12.57 -1.52
N ASP A 546 -17.77 11.38 -1.08
CA ASP A 546 -18.84 10.57 -1.64
C ASP A 546 -19.76 10.04 -0.53
N SER A 547 -20.93 9.53 -0.89
CA SER A 547 -21.89 9.00 0.09
C SER A 547 -22.70 7.82 -0.43
N ASP A 548 -22.95 6.88 0.47
CA ASP A 548 -23.76 5.69 0.23
C ASP A 548 -24.76 5.49 1.37
N ASP A 549 -25.92 4.89 1.06
CA ASP A 549 -27.03 4.72 1.99
C ASP A 549 -27.29 3.24 2.29
N VAL A 550 -27.58 2.91 3.54
CA VAL A 550 -27.99 1.57 3.98
C VAL A 550 -29.35 1.61 4.69
N GLU A 551 -30.21 0.64 4.40
CA GLU A 551 -31.51 0.45 5.02
C GLU A 551 -31.50 -0.67 6.08
N ILE A 552 -32.10 -0.38 7.24
CA ILE A 552 -32.29 -1.33 8.33
C ILE A 552 -33.78 -1.57 8.52
N THR A 553 -34.25 -2.76 8.14
CA THR A 553 -35.63 -3.20 8.36
C THR A 553 -35.74 -3.90 9.71
N VAL A 554 -36.48 -3.29 10.63
CA VAL A 554 -36.74 -3.81 11.97
C VAL A 554 -38.10 -4.52 11.96
N THR A 555 -38.08 -5.81 12.21
CA THR A 555 -39.28 -6.67 12.24
C THR A 555 -39.65 -7.04 13.67
N ALA A 556 -40.95 -7.09 13.95
CA ALA A 556 -41.46 -7.76 15.13
C ALA A 556 -41.64 -9.25 14.80
N VAL A 557 -41.29 -10.14 15.74
CA VAL A 557 -41.72 -11.53 15.63
C VAL A 557 -43.25 -11.53 15.80
N VAL A 558 -43.96 -11.72 14.70
CA VAL A 558 -45.39 -12.02 14.73
C VAL A 558 -45.46 -13.54 14.59
N GLU A 559 -45.71 -14.27 15.67
CA GLU A 559 -46.07 -15.68 15.50
C GLU A 559 -47.41 -15.74 14.74
N ASP A 560 -47.41 -16.46 13.61
CA ASP A 560 -48.51 -16.47 12.63
C ASP A 560 -49.65 -17.43 13.02
N ASP A 561 -49.51 -18.18 14.11
CA ASP A 561 -50.56 -19.07 14.57
C ASP A 561 -51.63 -18.33 15.38
N ASP A 562 -52.90 -18.72 15.20
CA ASP A 562 -53.99 -18.19 16.01
C ASP A 562 -53.74 -18.48 17.50
N PRO A 563 -54.03 -17.54 18.42
CA PRO A 563 -53.88 -17.80 19.85
C PRO A 563 -54.87 -18.89 20.31
N ILE A 564 -54.41 -19.87 21.09
CA ILE A 564 -55.28 -20.94 21.60
C ILE A 564 -55.26 -20.93 23.12
N ILE A 565 -56.41 -20.75 23.76
CA ILE A 565 -56.59 -20.99 25.19
C ILE A 565 -56.75 -22.49 25.42
N SER A 566 -55.72 -23.11 26.01
CA SER A 566 -55.71 -24.53 26.34
C SER A 566 -56.19 -24.82 27.76
N ARG A 567 -56.01 -23.87 28.70
CA ARG A 567 -56.37 -24.10 30.11
C ARG A 567 -56.78 -22.84 30.86
N VAL A 568 -57.92 -22.95 31.56
CA VAL A 568 -58.44 -21.93 32.48
C VAL A 568 -58.74 -22.54 33.86
N THR A 569 -58.12 -22.02 34.91
CA THR A 569 -58.33 -22.48 36.31
C THR A 569 -59.27 -21.56 37.08
N SER A 570 -60.56 -21.54 36.73
CA SER A 570 -61.52 -20.56 37.25
C SER A 570 -62.07 -20.83 38.66
N ARG A 571 -61.57 -21.85 39.40
CA ARG A 571 -62.16 -22.30 40.68
C ARG A 571 -62.32 -21.19 41.73
N ASN A 572 -61.48 -20.15 41.68
CA ASN A 572 -61.47 -19.05 42.66
C ASN A 572 -61.63 -17.66 42.03
N TRP A 573 -62.04 -17.57 40.77
CA TRP A 573 -62.10 -16.30 40.04
C TRP A 573 -63.28 -15.45 40.50
N ARG A 574 -62.98 -14.28 41.07
CA ARG A 574 -63.95 -13.26 41.49
C ARG A 574 -63.71 -11.95 40.72
N PRO A 575 -64.75 -11.13 40.46
CA PRO A 575 -64.56 -9.78 39.94
C PRO A 575 -63.49 -9.01 40.74
N GLY A 576 -62.51 -8.41 40.06
CA GLY A 576 -61.38 -7.70 40.66
C GLY A 576 -60.17 -8.54 41.09
N SER A 577 -60.28 -9.88 41.11
CA SER A 577 -59.15 -10.77 41.46
C SER A 577 -58.21 -11.03 40.27
N SER A 578 -57.03 -11.58 40.56
CA SER A 578 -56.07 -12.04 39.54
C SER A 578 -56.50 -13.39 38.96
N ALA A 579 -56.43 -13.51 37.63
CA ALA A 579 -56.65 -14.74 36.88
C ALA A 579 -55.41 -15.09 36.06
N ALA A 580 -55.14 -16.38 35.88
CA ALA A 580 -54.10 -16.88 34.98
C ALA A 580 -54.74 -17.76 33.92
N ILE A 581 -54.46 -17.46 32.65
CA ILE A 581 -54.93 -18.18 31.48
C ILE A 581 -53.70 -18.76 30.79
N SER A 582 -53.74 -20.04 30.44
CA SER A 582 -52.65 -20.72 29.75
C SER A 582 -53.10 -21.20 28.37
N GLY A 583 -52.15 -21.26 27.45
CA GLY A 583 -52.40 -21.51 26.04
C GLY A 583 -51.13 -21.56 25.21
N GLU A 584 -51.29 -21.30 23.92
CA GLU A 584 -50.27 -21.25 22.89
C GLU A 584 -50.44 -19.95 22.09
N ASN A 585 -49.34 -19.44 21.52
CA ASN A 585 -49.28 -18.28 20.62
C ASN A 585 -49.85 -16.99 21.25
N PHE A 586 -49.62 -16.77 22.55
CA PHE A 586 -50.07 -15.55 23.23
C PHE A 586 -49.14 -14.35 23.00
N GLY A 587 -47.88 -14.60 22.63
CA GLY A 587 -46.84 -13.59 22.52
C GLY A 587 -46.38 -13.02 23.87
N THR A 588 -45.32 -12.21 23.83
CA THR A 588 -44.73 -11.54 25.00
C THR A 588 -45.06 -10.04 25.08
N LEU A 589 -45.53 -9.42 24.00
CA LEU A 589 -45.78 -7.97 23.91
C LEU A 589 -47.12 -7.57 24.56
N PRO A 590 -47.12 -6.81 25.68
CA PRO A 590 -48.36 -6.48 26.40
C PRO A 590 -49.37 -5.67 25.57
N GLY A 591 -48.89 -4.79 24.68
CA GLY A 591 -49.74 -3.95 23.83
C GLY A 591 -50.47 -4.70 22.71
N ALA A 592 -50.03 -5.91 22.40
CA ALA A 592 -50.64 -6.77 21.37
C ALA A 592 -51.80 -7.62 21.91
N ILE A 593 -51.92 -7.76 23.24
CA ILE A 593 -52.78 -8.74 23.90
C ILE A 593 -53.96 -8.05 24.58
N VAL A 594 -55.18 -8.42 24.18
CA VAL A 594 -56.42 -7.97 24.82
C VAL A 594 -57.19 -9.18 25.32
N VAL A 595 -57.44 -9.28 26.62
CA VAL A 595 -58.22 -10.37 27.22
C VAL A 595 -59.61 -9.86 27.57
N ASN A 596 -60.65 -10.52 27.04
CA ASN A 596 -62.05 -10.14 27.22
C ASN A 596 -62.79 -11.12 28.15
N PHE A 597 -63.66 -10.58 29.01
CA PHE A 597 -64.58 -11.31 29.86
C PHE A 597 -66.00 -10.79 29.63
N GLY A 598 -66.81 -11.54 28.88
CA GLY A 598 -68.24 -11.24 28.67
C GLY A 598 -68.51 -9.82 28.17
N GLY A 599 -67.66 -9.29 27.29
CA GLY A 599 -67.75 -7.94 26.74
C GLY A 599 -66.86 -6.90 27.44
N TYR A 600 -66.23 -7.23 28.58
CA TYR A 600 -65.35 -6.32 29.32
C TYR A 600 -63.87 -6.68 29.16
N THR A 601 -63.03 -5.69 28.89
CA THR A 601 -61.57 -5.89 28.79
C THR A 601 -60.93 -5.98 30.17
N ALA A 602 -60.15 -7.04 30.40
CA ALA A 602 -59.35 -7.22 31.62
C ALA A 602 -58.03 -6.46 31.55
N THR A 603 -57.48 -6.08 32.70
CA THR A 603 -56.15 -5.46 32.77
C THR A 603 -55.08 -6.55 32.74
N LEU A 604 -54.17 -6.49 31.76
CA LEU A 604 -53.02 -7.40 31.69
C LEU A 604 -52.02 -7.09 32.81
N LEU A 605 -51.52 -8.13 33.47
CA LEU A 605 -50.54 -8.04 34.57
C LEU A 605 -49.19 -8.63 34.16
N SER A 606 -49.18 -9.69 33.34
CA SER A 606 -47.98 -10.27 32.73
C SER A 606 -48.36 -11.12 31.53
N ALA A 607 -47.43 -11.29 30.58
CA ALA A 607 -47.60 -12.15 29.41
C ALA A 607 -46.32 -12.93 29.11
N SER A 608 -46.51 -14.13 28.59
CA SER A 608 -45.53 -14.99 27.92
C SER A 608 -46.27 -15.77 26.85
N ASP A 609 -45.55 -16.42 25.94
CA ASP A 609 -46.15 -17.12 24.79
C ASP A 609 -47.19 -18.18 25.16
N THR A 610 -47.07 -18.74 26.37
CA THR A 610 -47.99 -19.79 26.85
C THR A 610 -48.89 -19.36 28.02
N LYS A 611 -48.79 -18.12 28.51
CA LYS A 611 -49.50 -17.71 29.73
C LYS A 611 -49.70 -16.20 29.85
N VAL A 612 -50.94 -15.81 30.14
CA VAL A 612 -51.28 -14.44 30.55
C VAL A 612 -51.83 -14.41 31.96
N LYS A 613 -51.45 -13.39 32.71
CA LYS A 613 -52.04 -13.07 34.02
C LYS A 613 -52.79 -11.76 33.88
N VAL A 614 -54.04 -11.72 34.32
CA VAL A 614 -54.93 -10.56 34.18
C VAL A 614 -55.65 -10.24 35.48
N ARG A 615 -56.12 -9.01 35.62
CA ARG A 615 -57.07 -8.60 36.65
C ARG A 615 -58.48 -8.61 36.08
N ILE A 616 -59.36 -9.43 36.66
CA ILE A 616 -60.75 -9.59 36.21
C ILE A 616 -61.51 -8.26 36.38
N PRO A 617 -62.30 -7.80 35.38
CA PRO A 617 -63.12 -6.59 35.50
C PRO A 617 -64.04 -6.62 36.73
N ARG A 618 -64.10 -5.51 37.47
CA ARG A 618 -64.88 -5.41 38.72
C ARG A 618 -66.40 -5.32 38.47
N GLN A 619 -66.80 -4.94 37.27
CA GLN A 619 -68.20 -4.72 36.86
C GLN A 619 -68.98 -6.04 36.65
N LEU A 620 -68.28 -7.18 36.55
CA LEU A 620 -68.90 -8.48 36.32
C LEU A 620 -69.69 -8.95 37.56
N LYS A 621 -70.84 -9.59 37.33
CA LYS A 621 -71.69 -10.12 38.42
C LYS A 621 -71.08 -11.41 39.00
N ARG A 622 -71.07 -11.53 40.33
CA ARG A 622 -70.73 -12.80 41.01
C ARG A 622 -71.70 -13.91 40.63
N ASN A 623 -71.25 -15.17 40.70
CA ASN A 623 -72.01 -16.37 40.34
C ASN A 623 -72.51 -16.44 38.88
N SER A 624 -72.07 -15.54 38.01
CA SER A 624 -72.42 -15.53 36.58
C SER A 624 -71.52 -16.44 35.75
N ARG A 625 -72.00 -16.85 34.57
CA ARG A 625 -71.19 -17.50 33.53
C ARG A 625 -70.81 -16.46 32.48
N VAL A 626 -69.52 -16.34 32.20
CA VAL A 626 -68.99 -15.37 31.22
C VAL A 626 -68.11 -16.10 30.21
N ASP A 627 -68.15 -15.62 28.97
CA ASP A 627 -67.29 -16.08 27.90
C ASP A 627 -65.95 -15.33 27.98
N VAL A 628 -64.85 -16.08 27.91
CA VAL A 628 -63.49 -15.54 27.97
C VAL A 628 -62.77 -15.90 26.68
N TYR A 629 -62.19 -14.89 26.04
CA TYR A 629 -61.31 -15.05 24.90
C TYR A 629 -60.24 -13.97 24.95
N LEU A 630 -59.18 -14.12 24.16
CA LEU A 630 -58.18 -13.08 23.98
C LEU A 630 -57.91 -12.83 22.50
N THR A 631 -57.40 -11.64 22.19
CA THR A 631 -56.90 -11.31 20.87
C THR A 631 -55.42 -10.97 20.96
N VAL A 632 -54.62 -11.50 20.04
CA VAL A 632 -53.20 -11.18 19.86
C VAL A 632 -53.06 -10.60 18.46
N ASN A 633 -52.61 -9.34 18.35
CA ASN A 633 -52.45 -8.66 17.05
C ASN A 633 -53.71 -8.73 16.16
N GLY A 634 -54.90 -8.67 16.78
CA GLY A 634 -56.19 -8.75 16.09
C GLY A 634 -56.71 -10.16 15.77
N LYS A 635 -55.88 -11.20 15.88
CA LYS A 635 -56.31 -12.61 15.77
C LYS A 635 -56.97 -13.06 17.08
N ARG A 636 -58.12 -13.71 17.00
CA ARG A 636 -58.96 -14.07 18.16
C ARG A 636 -58.80 -15.53 18.54
N SER A 637 -58.67 -15.81 19.83
CA SER A 637 -58.62 -17.17 20.34
C SER A 637 -59.96 -17.89 20.32
N ASN A 638 -59.93 -19.21 20.56
CA ASN A 638 -61.11 -19.93 21.03
C ASN A 638 -61.72 -19.28 22.28
N THR A 639 -63.03 -19.47 22.46
CA THR A 639 -63.78 -18.92 23.60
C THR A 639 -63.99 -19.99 24.66
N VAL A 640 -63.66 -19.67 25.92
CA VAL A 640 -63.85 -20.55 27.08
C VAL A 640 -64.89 -19.96 28.02
N ARG A 641 -65.94 -20.74 28.31
CA ARG A 641 -67.01 -20.31 29.22
C ARG A 641 -66.66 -20.64 30.67
N VAL A 642 -66.57 -19.63 31.52
CA VAL A 642 -66.19 -19.78 32.93
C VAL A 642 -67.30 -19.31 33.86
N ARG A 643 -67.39 -19.91 35.05
CA ARG A 643 -68.26 -19.41 36.13
C ARG A 643 -67.44 -18.60 37.13
N LEU A 644 -67.81 -17.34 37.32
CA LEU A 644 -67.23 -16.48 38.35
C LEU A 644 -67.86 -16.82 39.71
N ARG A 645 -67.06 -16.79 40.78
CA ARG A 645 -67.52 -17.01 42.17
C ARG A 645 -67.79 -15.70 42.90
#